data_AF-A0A9R1Q6L5-F1
#
_entry.id   AF-A0A9R1Q6L5-F1
#
_cell.length_a   1.000
_cell.length_b   1.000
_cell.length_c   1.000
_cell.angle_alpha   90.00
_cell.angle_beta   90.00
_cell.angle_gamma   90.00
#
_symmetry.space_group_name_H-M   'P 1'
#
loop_
_entity.id
_entity.type
_entity.pdbx_description
1 polymer ?
#
loop_
_entity_poly.entity_id
_entity_poly.type
_entity_poly.pdbx_seq_one_letter_code
_entity_poly.pdbx_strand_id
1 'polypeptide(L)'
;MEAPYTEHNPTTPIEPCEWLNKLLIEVWPNYMEPKLSKKFQSTVERRLKNRKPKLIDKIELQEFSLGSCPPTLGEQGMRWMTSGEQQVMSLGFDWHSKEMSVMFMAKLAKPLMGTARIVINSIHIKGDLLLSPILDGEAVLYSFESTPEVRIGVAFGSGGSQTVPGMELPGVSTWLVKLLTETIAKTMVEPRRLCFSLPPVDLKKQAVGGVLSVTVVSASNLGRKSRTNELGNQQSSSGSTTPGTPLNRKAHTFIEVEVGTLMRKTTTCEGPNPTWNSTFNMVLHGETGFVKFLLYELDSDGVKYNYLTSCEIKVKYVLDGSTIFWAIGHNDGVVARHAEHCGKEVGMVVPFEEDITGELTVSLVLKEWQFSDGSVTLSNSLSNEFQCSIDGSPKLQSRTGRKLRVKVVEGRALAVNSKSGKCDPYVKLQYGKALYRTKTLSRTAQPVWNDKFEFDEIGGGEYLKVKCYNLDTFSDDSIGSARVNLEGLLDGASRDVWVPLEKVDSGEIRLEIEAISNDHNDSLKRSSSKVEAGWIELVIIEARDLVAADLRGTSDPYVRVQYGNKKKRTKVIYKTLAPNWNQTFEFAETGEPLILHVKDHNAVLPTASIGNCTVEYSMLSPNQPADKWIPLQGVRSGEIHVKIARRVAADSAKKTSLLTDASALGKGHKISAQMRDSLKKCSGLVDDGGDAEALSLALTEVESVQDEQDLYIQQLEREKALMLQKIHDLGSEIVRTSSGPARTSC
;
A
#
# COMPACT_ATOMS: atom_id res chain seq x y z
N MET A 1 -11.16 38.74 48.46
CA MET A 1 -11.82 37.65 47.73
C MET A 1 -11.69 37.99 46.25
N GLU A 2 -10.55 37.64 45.67
CA GLU A 2 -10.38 37.66 44.21
C GLU A 2 -10.59 36.23 43.72
N ALA A 3 -11.42 36.07 42.70
CA ALA A 3 -11.73 34.78 42.08
C ALA A 3 -10.46 34.18 41.47
N PRO A 4 -10.34 32.84 41.38
CA PRO A 4 -9.21 32.21 40.71
C PRO A 4 -9.26 32.58 39.22
N TYR A 5 -8.18 33.18 38.73
CA TYR A 5 -7.97 33.38 37.30
C TYR A 5 -7.88 32.02 36.61
N THR A 6 -8.95 31.63 35.92
CA THR A 6 -8.90 30.59 34.90
C THR A 6 -8.03 31.13 33.76
N GLU A 7 -6.87 30.51 33.50
CA GLU A 7 -6.12 30.73 32.27
C GLU A 7 -7.02 30.33 31.08
N HIS A 8 -7.76 31.30 30.55
CA HIS A 8 -8.50 31.11 29.32
C HIS A 8 -7.50 31.20 28.17
N ASN A 9 -7.24 30.07 27.52
CA ASN A 9 -6.55 30.02 26.23
C ASN A 9 -7.15 31.10 25.30
N PRO A 10 -6.33 31.93 24.63
CA PRO A 10 -6.83 32.95 23.72
C PRO A 10 -7.68 32.29 22.63
N THR A 11 -8.90 32.78 22.46
CA THR A 11 -9.87 32.26 21.49
C THR A 11 -10.36 33.39 20.59
N THR A 12 -10.42 33.13 19.29
CA THR A 12 -11.03 34.08 18.34
C THR A 12 -12.56 34.03 18.46
N PRO A 13 -13.27 35.09 18.05
CA PRO A 13 -14.70 34.99 17.83
C PRO A 13 -15.02 33.90 16.80
N ILE A 14 -16.27 33.45 16.83
CA ILE A 14 -16.80 32.50 15.86
C ILE A 14 -16.91 33.19 14.50
N GLU A 15 -16.30 32.60 13.47
CA GLU A 15 -16.31 33.09 12.10
C GLU A 15 -17.10 32.14 11.18
N PRO A 16 -17.93 32.64 10.26
CA PRO A 16 -18.64 31.79 9.31
C PRO A 16 -17.66 31.19 8.27
N CYS A 17 -17.78 29.89 7.98
CA CYS A 17 -16.94 29.19 7.01
C CYS A 17 -17.75 28.60 5.83
N GLU A 18 -18.79 29.30 5.37
CA GLU A 18 -19.65 28.82 4.27
C GLU A 18 -18.86 28.55 2.97
N TRP A 19 -17.79 29.31 2.71
CA TRP A 19 -16.93 29.12 1.55
C TRP A 19 -16.31 27.71 1.52
N LEU A 20 -15.98 27.15 2.69
CA LEU A 20 -15.41 25.81 2.82
C LEU A 20 -16.43 24.74 2.42
N ASN A 21 -17.69 24.94 2.80
CA ASN A 21 -18.78 24.05 2.41
C ASN A 21 -19.05 24.10 0.90
N LYS A 22 -19.01 25.30 0.28
CA LYS A 22 -19.14 25.44 -1.17
C LYS A 22 -18.01 24.71 -1.91
N LEU A 23 -16.77 24.89 -1.46
CA LEU A 23 -15.60 24.19 -2.01
C LEU A 23 -15.74 22.66 -1.87
N LEU A 24 -16.17 22.17 -0.71
CA LEU A 24 -16.39 20.74 -0.49
C LEU A 24 -17.44 20.16 -1.44
N ILE A 25 -18.54 20.87 -1.69
CA ILE A 25 -19.58 20.45 -2.63
C ILE A 25 -19.03 20.28 -4.05
N GLU A 26 -18.17 21.19 -4.50
CA GLU A 26 -17.57 21.13 -5.84
C GLU A 26 -16.53 20.01 -5.98
N VAL A 27 -15.67 19.85 -4.97
CA VAL A 27 -14.52 18.92 -5.03
C VAL A 27 -14.93 17.49 -4.65
N TRP A 28 -16.01 17.30 -3.90
CA TRP A 28 -16.43 15.99 -3.38
C TRP A 28 -16.63 14.90 -4.44
N PRO A 29 -17.55 15.04 -5.42
CA PRO A 29 -17.88 13.95 -6.32
C PRO A 29 -16.72 13.55 -7.25
N ASN A 30 -15.90 14.52 -7.67
CA ASN A 30 -14.86 14.29 -8.68
C ASN A 30 -13.50 13.91 -8.07
N TYR A 31 -13.24 14.27 -6.81
CA TYR A 31 -11.91 14.10 -6.22
C TYR A 31 -11.93 13.40 -4.86
N MET A 32 -12.73 13.87 -3.90
CA MET A 32 -12.69 13.32 -2.53
C MET A 32 -13.41 11.98 -2.42
N GLU A 33 -14.63 11.85 -2.95
CA GLU A 33 -15.45 10.64 -2.87
C GLU A 33 -14.68 9.42 -3.40
N PRO A 34 -14.11 9.42 -4.63
CA PRO A 34 -13.50 8.20 -5.16
C PRO A 34 -12.25 7.78 -4.37
N LYS A 35 -11.47 8.77 -3.89
CA LYS A 35 -10.27 8.52 -3.09
C LYS A 35 -10.61 8.00 -1.70
N LEU A 36 -11.57 8.63 -1.02
CA LEU A 36 -12.01 8.23 0.31
C LEU A 36 -12.75 6.90 0.29
N SER A 37 -13.60 6.66 -0.71
CA SER A 37 -14.30 5.38 -0.92
C SER A 37 -13.31 4.23 -1.05
N LYS A 38 -12.28 4.37 -1.90
CA LYS A 38 -11.25 3.34 -2.05
C LYS A 38 -10.44 3.12 -0.76
N LYS A 39 -10.09 4.20 -0.05
CA LYS A 39 -9.35 4.13 1.22
C LYS A 39 -10.19 3.44 2.31
N PHE A 40 -11.45 3.82 2.47
CA PHE A 40 -12.34 3.25 3.48
C PHE A 40 -12.76 1.84 3.15
N GLN A 41 -12.98 1.51 1.87
CA GLN A 41 -13.19 0.13 1.42
C GLN A 41 -12.10 -0.80 1.97
N SER A 42 -10.83 -0.48 1.73
CA SER A 42 -9.71 -1.31 2.21
C SER A 42 -9.67 -1.43 3.74
N THR A 43 -10.06 -0.36 4.45
CA THR A 43 -10.10 -0.32 5.91
C THR A 43 -11.23 -1.19 6.46
N VAL A 44 -12.41 -1.08 5.87
CA VAL A 44 -13.61 -1.83 6.24
C VAL A 44 -13.41 -3.32 5.98
N GLU A 45 -12.91 -3.71 4.81
CA GLU A 45 -12.58 -5.11 4.50
C GLU A 45 -11.64 -5.73 5.54
N ARG A 46 -10.58 -5.00 5.94
CA ARG A 46 -9.61 -5.45 6.94
C ARG A 46 -10.24 -5.61 8.32
N ARG A 47 -11.09 -4.67 8.74
CA ARG A 47 -11.72 -4.68 10.07
C ARG A 47 -12.81 -5.76 10.17
N LEU A 48 -13.60 -5.96 9.12
CA LEU A 48 -14.67 -6.96 9.09
C LEU A 48 -14.15 -8.39 9.15
N LYS A 49 -13.01 -8.68 8.51
CA LYS A 49 -12.34 -9.99 8.62
C LYS A 49 -11.99 -10.36 10.06
N ASN A 50 -11.62 -9.37 10.88
CA ASN A 50 -11.11 -9.58 12.23
C ASN A 50 -12.17 -9.47 13.34
N ARG A 51 -13.30 -8.78 13.09
CA ARG A 51 -14.29 -8.43 14.13
C ARG A 51 -15.74 -8.82 13.78
N LYS A 52 -15.96 -9.91 13.02
CA LYS A 52 -17.31 -10.38 12.66
C LYS A 52 -18.07 -11.00 13.86
N PRO A 53 -19.41 -10.88 13.93
CA PRO A 53 -20.22 -11.50 14.97
C PRO A 53 -20.37 -13.01 14.75
N LYS A 54 -20.71 -13.77 15.80
CA LYS A 54 -20.90 -15.23 15.74
C LYS A 54 -21.99 -15.68 14.75
N LEU A 55 -22.94 -14.79 14.44
CA LEU A 55 -24.02 -15.04 13.49
C LEU A 55 -23.54 -15.03 12.02
N ILE A 56 -22.33 -14.53 11.75
CA ILE A 56 -21.77 -14.39 10.41
C ILE A 56 -20.53 -15.29 10.27
N ASP A 57 -20.67 -16.33 9.45
CA ASP A 57 -19.58 -17.25 9.10
C ASP A 57 -18.59 -16.58 8.13
N LYS A 58 -19.08 -15.80 7.17
CA LYS A 58 -18.23 -15.06 6.21
C LYS A 58 -18.93 -13.78 5.79
N ILE A 59 -18.16 -12.70 5.59
CA ILE A 59 -18.66 -11.44 5.04
C ILE A 59 -17.74 -10.96 3.94
N GLU A 60 -18.31 -10.57 2.81
CA GLU A 60 -17.61 -10.04 1.64
C GLU A 60 -18.21 -8.69 1.27
N LEU A 61 -17.36 -7.69 1.06
CA LEU A 61 -17.78 -6.39 0.53
C LEU A 61 -17.97 -6.53 -0.98
N GLN A 62 -19.12 -6.11 -1.50
CA GLN A 62 -19.44 -6.12 -2.93
C GLN A 62 -19.34 -4.73 -3.56
N GLU A 63 -19.80 -3.71 -2.84
CA GLU A 63 -19.88 -2.33 -3.33
C GLU A 63 -19.58 -1.37 -2.18
N PHE A 64 -18.89 -0.28 -2.49
CA PHE A 64 -18.56 0.77 -1.54
C PHE A 64 -18.60 2.14 -2.22
N SER A 65 -19.57 2.97 -1.83
CA SER A 65 -19.64 4.39 -2.17
C SER A 65 -20.12 5.19 -0.98
N LEU A 66 -19.54 6.38 -0.80
CA LEU A 66 -19.92 7.33 0.24
C LEU A 66 -21.13 8.21 -0.15
N GLY A 67 -21.54 8.15 -1.43
CA GLY A 67 -22.60 8.99 -1.98
C GLY A 67 -22.10 10.38 -2.40
N SER A 68 -22.96 11.16 -3.06
CA SER A 68 -22.57 12.47 -3.61
C SER A 68 -22.66 13.63 -2.61
N CYS A 69 -23.26 13.41 -1.44
CA CYS A 69 -23.41 14.42 -0.40
C CYS A 69 -22.15 14.50 0.50
N PRO A 70 -21.39 15.62 0.47
CA PRO A 70 -20.26 15.84 1.38
C PRO A 70 -20.71 16.10 2.83
N PRO A 71 -19.78 16.00 3.81
CA PRO A 71 -20.00 16.53 5.15
C PRO A 71 -20.07 18.06 5.14
N THR A 72 -20.84 18.62 6.07
CA THR A 72 -20.90 20.04 6.37
C THR A 72 -19.96 20.37 7.52
N LEU A 73 -19.15 21.41 7.35
CA LEU A 73 -18.16 21.89 8.30
C LEU A 73 -18.55 23.28 8.81
N GLY A 74 -18.49 23.46 10.13
CA GLY A 74 -18.70 24.73 10.83
C GLY A 74 -20.03 25.41 10.51
N GLU A 75 -21.15 24.70 10.57
CA GLU A 75 -22.49 25.33 10.44
C GLU A 75 -22.69 26.47 11.44
N GLN A 76 -22.15 26.30 12.65
CA GLN A 76 -22.15 27.32 13.70
C GLN A 76 -20.91 28.22 13.64
N GLY A 77 -20.17 28.20 12.53
CA GLY A 77 -18.88 28.83 12.36
C GLY A 77 -17.69 28.01 12.89
N MET A 78 -16.51 28.57 12.71
CA MET A 78 -15.22 28.05 13.20
C MET A 78 -14.58 29.05 14.15
N ARG A 79 -13.68 28.59 15.01
CA ARG A 79 -12.88 29.47 15.87
C ARG A 79 -11.47 28.93 16.01
N TRP A 80 -10.51 29.80 16.24
CA TRP A 80 -9.16 29.44 16.61
C TRP A 80 -8.98 29.49 18.12
N MET A 81 -8.28 28.51 18.65
CA MET A 81 -7.89 28.40 20.04
C MET A 81 -6.37 28.29 20.08
N THR A 82 -5.72 29.10 20.90
CA THR A 82 -4.27 29.03 21.08
C THR A 82 -3.97 28.28 22.37
N SER A 83 -3.31 27.12 22.27
CA SER A 83 -2.80 26.38 23.43
C SER A 83 -1.27 26.37 23.37
N GLY A 84 -0.62 27.15 24.25
CA GLY A 84 0.82 27.37 24.17
C GLY A 84 1.24 28.04 22.86
N GLU A 85 2.15 27.43 22.11
CA GLU A 85 2.59 27.90 20.79
C GLU A 85 1.73 27.37 19.63
N GLN A 86 0.72 26.55 19.92
CA GLN A 86 -0.06 25.87 18.90
C GLN A 86 -1.42 26.52 18.67
N GLN A 87 -1.74 26.73 17.39
CA GLN A 87 -3.08 27.13 16.96
C GLN A 87 -3.91 25.88 16.64
N VAL A 88 -5.13 25.83 17.19
CA VAL A 88 -6.09 24.76 16.97
C VAL A 88 -7.41 25.38 16.50
N MET A 89 -7.83 25.07 15.29
CA MET A 89 -9.14 25.43 14.78
C MET A 89 -10.18 24.43 15.26
N SER A 90 -11.24 24.92 15.89
CA SER A 90 -12.41 24.15 16.29
C SER A 90 -13.59 24.49 15.38
N LEU A 91 -14.24 23.46 14.85
CA LEU A 91 -15.44 23.60 14.01
C LEU A 91 -16.35 22.39 14.14
N GLY A 92 -17.66 22.61 14.02
CA GLY A 92 -18.64 21.51 14.01
C GLY A 92 -18.53 20.67 12.75
N PHE A 93 -18.64 19.35 12.88
CA PHE A 93 -18.70 18.39 11.77
C PHE A 93 -20.08 17.73 11.78
N ASP A 94 -20.81 17.82 10.67
CA ASP A 94 -22.09 17.14 10.48
C ASP A 94 -22.10 16.47 9.10
N TRP A 95 -22.19 15.14 9.08
CA TRP A 95 -22.30 14.39 7.84
C TRP A 95 -23.56 13.55 7.85
N HIS A 96 -24.58 14.02 7.13
CA HIS A 96 -25.83 13.31 6.94
C HIS A 96 -26.02 12.96 5.47
N SER A 97 -25.83 11.70 5.11
CA SER A 97 -25.99 11.20 3.74
C SER A 97 -26.99 10.04 3.69
N LYS A 98 -27.90 10.09 2.71
CA LYS A 98 -28.86 9.01 2.36
C LYS A 98 -28.54 8.36 1.01
N GLU A 99 -27.45 8.78 0.38
CA GLU A 99 -26.98 8.27 -0.91
C GLU A 99 -25.82 7.29 -0.77
N MET A 100 -25.32 7.11 0.46
CA MET A 100 -24.26 6.16 0.75
C MET A 100 -24.73 4.73 0.39
N SER A 101 -23.88 3.96 -0.29
CA SER A 101 -24.16 2.57 -0.65
C SER A 101 -22.96 1.71 -0.26
N VAL A 102 -23.07 1.00 0.86
CA VAL A 102 -22.08 0.00 1.27
C VAL A 102 -22.74 -1.36 1.34
N MET A 103 -22.35 -2.27 0.46
CA MET A 103 -23.03 -3.54 0.26
C MET A 103 -22.16 -4.71 0.67
N PHE A 104 -22.70 -5.55 1.53
CA PHE A 104 -22.08 -6.78 1.98
C PHE A 104 -22.90 -8.00 1.57
N MET A 105 -22.21 -9.06 1.22
CA MET A 105 -22.75 -10.41 1.14
C MET A 105 -22.26 -11.21 2.35
N ALA A 106 -23.18 -11.61 3.22
CA ALA A 106 -22.87 -12.35 4.44
C ALA A 106 -23.38 -13.79 4.35
N LYS A 107 -22.51 -14.76 4.61
CA LYS A 107 -22.88 -16.16 4.84
C LYS A 107 -23.20 -16.34 6.32
N LEU A 108 -24.43 -16.78 6.61
CA LEU A 108 -24.93 -16.93 7.97
C LEU A 108 -24.45 -18.23 8.60
N ALA A 109 -24.12 -18.16 9.89
CA ALA A 109 -23.80 -19.32 10.70
C ALA A 109 -25.08 -20.07 11.13
N LYS A 110 -24.94 -21.29 11.65
CA LYS A 110 -26.07 -22.04 12.23
C LYS A 110 -26.63 -21.26 13.44
N PRO A 111 -27.96 -21.13 13.61
CA PRO A 111 -29.03 -21.86 12.92
C PRO A 111 -29.62 -21.17 11.67
N LEU A 112 -29.26 -19.92 11.38
CA LEU A 112 -29.88 -19.10 10.32
C LEU A 112 -29.57 -19.56 8.88
N MET A 113 -28.54 -20.38 8.66
CA MET A 113 -28.14 -21.07 7.42
C MET A 113 -28.61 -20.40 6.11
N GLY A 114 -27.72 -19.64 5.45
CA GLY A 114 -28.03 -19.00 4.15
C GLY A 114 -27.07 -17.86 3.82
N THR A 115 -27.41 -17.07 2.81
CA THR A 115 -26.72 -15.83 2.46
C THR A 115 -27.65 -14.63 2.61
N ALA A 116 -27.19 -13.59 3.29
CA ALA A 116 -27.91 -12.34 3.46
C ALA A 116 -27.16 -11.20 2.78
N ARG A 117 -27.90 -10.32 2.10
CA ARG A 117 -27.39 -9.07 1.59
C ARG A 117 -27.62 -7.99 2.64
N ILE A 118 -26.56 -7.33 3.09
CA ILE A 118 -26.62 -6.22 4.04
C ILE A 118 -26.22 -4.97 3.28
N VAL A 119 -27.07 -3.95 3.29
CA VAL A 119 -26.82 -2.68 2.61
C VAL A 119 -26.87 -1.57 3.65
N ILE A 120 -25.79 -0.81 3.76
CA ILE A 120 -25.80 0.46 4.47
C ILE A 120 -26.21 1.52 3.47
N ASN A 121 -27.34 2.18 3.72
CA ASN A 121 -27.94 3.17 2.82
C ASN A 121 -27.91 4.61 3.34
N SER A 122 -27.54 4.79 4.61
CA SER A 122 -27.44 6.12 5.20
C SER A 122 -26.44 6.14 6.34
N ILE A 123 -25.82 7.30 6.53
CA ILE A 123 -24.91 7.61 7.62
C ILE A 123 -25.21 8.99 8.16
N HIS A 124 -25.12 9.11 9.48
CA HIS A 124 -25.16 10.37 10.19
C HIS A 124 -24.02 10.38 11.21
N ILE A 125 -23.04 11.26 11.02
CA ILE A 125 -21.94 11.49 11.96
C ILE A 125 -21.96 12.94 12.37
N LYS A 126 -22.04 13.22 13.68
CA LYS A 126 -22.05 14.58 14.21
C LYS A 126 -21.10 14.72 15.39
N GLY A 127 -20.28 15.76 15.40
CA GLY A 127 -19.38 16.06 16.52
C GLY A 127 -18.48 17.25 16.24
N ASP A 128 -17.64 17.62 17.20
CA ASP A 128 -16.74 18.78 17.07
C ASP A 128 -15.35 18.34 16.63
N LEU A 129 -14.85 18.94 15.55
CA LEU A 129 -13.57 18.64 14.94
C LEU A 129 -12.53 19.68 15.32
N LEU A 130 -11.37 19.21 15.75
CA LEU A 130 -10.17 19.98 16.02
C LEU A 130 -9.19 19.77 14.87
N LEU A 131 -8.71 20.88 14.30
CA LEU A 131 -7.73 20.92 13.22
C LEU A 131 -6.53 21.74 13.68
N SER A 132 -5.35 21.13 13.69
CA SER A 132 -4.12 21.80 14.14
C SER A 132 -3.08 21.77 13.01
N PRO A 133 -2.81 22.89 12.34
CA PRO A 133 -1.68 22.97 11.42
C PRO A 133 -0.37 22.73 12.17
N ILE A 134 0.54 22.00 11.53
CA ILE A 134 1.89 21.70 12.02
C ILE A 134 2.87 21.88 10.86
N LEU A 135 4.16 22.03 11.18
CA LEU A 135 5.22 22.16 10.16
C LEU A 135 4.91 23.31 9.18
N ASP A 136 4.56 24.48 9.71
CA ASP A 136 4.21 25.68 8.93
C ASP A 136 3.09 25.46 7.88
N GLY A 137 2.19 24.50 8.14
CA GLY A 137 1.05 24.20 7.27
C GLY A 137 1.29 23.07 6.27
N GLU A 138 2.49 22.47 6.23
CA GLU A 138 2.77 21.29 5.40
C GLU A 138 1.98 20.04 5.84
N ALA A 139 1.50 20.03 7.08
CA ALA A 139 0.59 19.01 7.57
C ALA A 139 -0.46 19.58 8.53
N VAL A 140 -1.59 18.89 8.60
CA VAL A 140 -2.71 19.20 9.50
C VAL A 140 -3.02 17.97 10.32
N LEU A 141 -2.97 18.12 11.64
CA LEU A 141 -3.49 17.13 12.56
C LEU A 141 -4.98 17.32 12.76
N TYR A 142 -5.73 16.22 12.85
CA TYR A 142 -7.17 16.26 13.03
C TYR A 142 -7.66 15.17 13.99
N SER A 143 -8.66 15.53 14.79
CA SER A 143 -9.32 14.70 15.78
C SER A 143 -10.68 15.28 16.13
N PHE A 144 -11.58 14.44 16.63
CA PHE A 144 -12.77 14.89 17.33
C PHE A 144 -12.43 15.19 18.78
N GLU A 145 -12.98 16.28 19.31
CA GLU A 145 -12.84 16.66 20.72
C GLU A 145 -13.42 15.58 21.65
N SER A 146 -14.57 15.02 21.27
CA SER A 146 -15.24 13.93 21.98
C SER A 146 -15.74 12.86 21.01
N THR A 147 -16.19 11.71 21.52
CA THR A 147 -16.70 10.65 20.64
C THR A 147 -17.95 11.16 19.90
N PRO A 148 -17.92 11.23 18.56
CA PRO A 148 -19.04 11.80 17.81
C PRO A 148 -20.27 10.89 17.89
N GLU A 149 -21.43 11.50 17.70
CA GLU A 149 -22.66 10.76 17.48
C GLU A 149 -22.61 10.06 16.12
N VAL A 150 -22.89 8.76 16.11
CA VAL A 150 -22.86 7.94 14.89
C VAL A 150 -24.17 7.18 14.77
N ARG A 151 -24.88 7.38 13.66
CA ARG A 151 -26.06 6.59 13.27
C ARG A 151 -25.88 6.08 11.85
N ILE A 152 -26.36 4.86 11.61
CA ILE A 152 -26.25 4.18 10.32
C ILE A 152 -27.62 3.57 10.00
N GLY A 153 -28.13 3.79 8.78
CA GLY A 153 -29.29 3.06 8.27
C GLY A 153 -28.84 1.80 7.55
N VAL A 154 -29.39 0.66 7.99
CA VAL A 154 -29.07 -0.66 7.46
C VAL A 154 -30.33 -1.30 6.90
N ALA A 155 -30.28 -1.75 5.66
CA ALA A 155 -31.31 -2.52 4.98
C ALA A 155 -30.82 -3.95 4.73
N PHE A 156 -31.74 -4.92 4.82
CA PHE A 156 -31.47 -6.33 4.60
C PHE A 156 -32.23 -6.83 3.37
N GLY A 157 -31.52 -7.46 2.44
CA GLY A 157 -32.08 -8.04 1.22
C GLY A 157 -32.01 -9.56 1.20
N SER A 158 -33.05 -10.21 0.66
CA SER A 158 -33.05 -11.65 0.40
C SER A 158 -32.21 -11.95 -0.84
N GLY A 159 -31.07 -12.62 -0.66
CA GLY A 159 -30.20 -13.04 -1.76
C GLY A 159 -30.79 -14.25 -2.48
N GLY A 160 -31.47 -14.04 -3.60
CA GLY A 160 -31.64 -14.98 -4.74
C GLY A 160 -32.23 -16.38 -4.53
N SER A 161 -32.39 -16.88 -3.30
CA SER A 161 -33.03 -18.15 -2.98
C SER A 161 -33.99 -17.91 -1.84
N GLN A 162 -35.28 -18.17 -2.09
CA GLN A 162 -36.37 -17.98 -1.15
C GLN A 162 -36.06 -18.67 0.18
N THR A 163 -36.15 -17.93 1.30
CA THR A 163 -36.68 -18.47 2.57
C THR A 163 -36.95 -17.41 3.64
N VAL A 164 -36.52 -16.15 3.53
CA VAL A 164 -36.90 -15.16 4.55
C VAL A 164 -37.10 -13.74 3.97
N PRO A 165 -38.35 -13.26 3.82
CA PRO A 165 -38.62 -11.85 3.58
C PRO A 165 -38.24 -11.03 4.81
N GLY A 166 -37.37 -10.03 4.64
CA GLY A 166 -37.29 -8.87 5.54
C GLY A 166 -36.92 -9.14 7.02
N MET A 167 -36.25 -10.24 7.36
CA MET A 167 -35.70 -10.36 8.71
C MET A 167 -34.48 -9.44 8.87
N GLU A 168 -34.63 -8.41 9.68
CA GLU A 168 -33.49 -7.73 10.27
C GLU A 168 -32.63 -8.78 11.00
N LEU A 169 -31.36 -8.91 10.61
CA LEU A 169 -30.46 -9.82 11.32
C LEU A 169 -30.21 -9.25 12.72
N PRO A 170 -30.62 -9.95 13.80
CA PRO A 170 -30.56 -9.39 15.14
C PRO A 170 -29.15 -8.96 15.52
N GLY A 171 -29.00 -7.70 15.93
CA GLY A 171 -27.75 -7.13 16.42
C GLY A 171 -26.71 -6.79 15.34
N VAL A 172 -26.96 -7.03 14.05
CA VAL A 172 -26.00 -6.65 12.98
C VAL A 172 -25.92 -5.14 12.81
N SER A 173 -27.04 -4.42 12.84
CA SER A 173 -27.07 -2.95 12.79
C SER A 173 -26.32 -2.34 13.98
N THR A 174 -26.64 -2.79 15.20
CA THR A 174 -25.95 -2.36 16.44
C THR A 174 -24.46 -2.67 16.39
N TRP A 175 -24.09 -3.85 15.86
CA TRP A 175 -22.69 -4.23 15.71
C TRP A 175 -21.95 -3.30 14.72
N LEU A 176 -22.55 -2.97 13.57
CA LEU A 176 -21.94 -2.06 12.59
C LEU A 176 -21.74 -0.65 13.17
N VAL A 177 -22.76 -0.11 13.84
CA VAL A 177 -22.65 1.19 14.53
C VAL A 177 -21.55 1.13 15.58
N LYS A 178 -21.58 0.13 16.47
CA LYS A 178 -20.55 -0.05 17.50
C LYS A 178 -19.14 -0.19 16.90
N LEU A 179 -19.00 -0.92 15.80
CA LEU A 179 -17.72 -1.10 15.11
C LEU A 179 -17.20 0.24 14.57
N LEU A 180 -18.06 1.05 13.96
CA LEU A 180 -17.69 2.38 13.46
C LEU A 180 -17.36 3.34 14.60
N THR A 181 -18.24 3.47 15.60
CA THR A 181 -18.03 4.34 16.77
C THR A 181 -16.76 3.97 17.52
N GLU A 182 -16.52 2.68 17.81
CA GLU A 182 -15.28 2.26 18.47
C GLU A 182 -14.04 2.52 17.61
N THR A 183 -14.17 2.42 16.28
CA THR A 183 -13.04 2.70 15.39
C THR A 183 -12.70 4.19 15.46
N ILE A 184 -13.68 5.08 15.29
CA ILE A 184 -13.48 6.52 15.38
C ILE A 184 -12.91 6.90 16.76
N ALA A 185 -13.50 6.40 17.85
CA ALA A 185 -13.03 6.66 19.21
C ALA A 185 -11.58 6.21 19.45
N LYS A 186 -11.14 5.12 18.81
CA LYS A 186 -9.78 4.59 18.96
C LYS A 186 -8.77 5.19 18.00
N THR A 187 -9.18 5.96 17.00
CA THR A 187 -8.25 6.48 15.98
C THR A 187 -8.26 7.99 15.85
N MET A 188 -9.38 8.64 16.14
CA MET A 188 -9.67 10.03 15.76
C MET A 188 -10.38 10.81 16.86
N VAL A 189 -10.29 10.40 18.13
CA VAL A 189 -10.83 11.16 19.27
C VAL A 189 -9.68 11.50 20.19
N GLU A 190 -9.64 12.74 20.71
CA GLU A 190 -8.60 13.20 21.64
C GLU A 190 -8.33 12.17 22.76
N PRO A 191 -7.05 11.90 23.08
CA PRO A 191 -5.83 12.55 22.58
C PRO A 191 -5.32 12.04 21.21
N ARG A 192 -6.08 11.16 20.54
CA ARG A 192 -5.63 10.48 19.31
C ARG A 192 -5.89 11.33 18.07
N ARG A 193 -4.84 12.01 17.63
CA ARG A 193 -4.80 12.80 16.40
C ARG A 193 -4.29 12.00 15.20
N LEU A 194 -4.97 12.13 14.06
CA LEU A 194 -4.48 11.67 12.76
C LEU A 194 -3.76 12.81 12.04
N CYS A 195 -2.86 12.46 11.13
CA CYS A 195 -2.10 13.43 10.36
C CYS A 195 -2.50 13.38 8.88
N PHE A 196 -2.89 14.52 8.33
CA PHE A 196 -3.02 14.75 6.90
C PHE A 196 -1.82 15.59 6.43
N SER A 197 -1.16 15.19 5.35
CA SER A 197 0.05 15.85 4.84
C SER A 197 -0.24 16.43 3.47
N LEU A 198 0.30 17.60 3.17
CA LEU A 198 0.14 18.35 1.93
C LEU A 198 1.49 18.39 1.19
N PRO A 199 1.91 17.29 0.55
CA PRO A 199 3.21 17.25 -0.09
C PRO A 199 3.28 18.14 -1.33
N PRO A 200 4.44 18.75 -1.62
CA PRO A 200 4.66 19.51 -2.85
C PRO A 200 4.69 18.60 -4.09
N VAL A 201 5.02 17.31 -3.93
CA VAL A 201 5.16 16.32 -5.02
C VAL A 201 4.53 14.98 -4.63
N ASP A 202 3.86 14.32 -5.57
CA ASP A 202 3.36 12.95 -5.40
C ASP A 202 4.18 11.97 -6.25
N LEU A 203 5.00 11.14 -5.60
CA LEU A 203 5.81 10.10 -6.25
C LEU A 203 4.96 8.93 -6.78
N LYS A 204 3.67 8.86 -6.43
CA LYS A 204 2.75 7.77 -6.77
C LYS A 204 3.24 6.39 -6.32
N LYS A 205 4.02 6.37 -5.23
CA LYS A 205 4.49 5.14 -4.58
C LYS A 205 3.66 4.85 -3.34
N GLN A 206 3.36 3.58 -3.10
CA GLN A 206 2.66 3.15 -1.91
C GLN A 206 3.65 2.52 -0.94
N ALA A 207 3.90 3.18 0.20
CA ALA A 207 4.77 2.64 1.24
C ALA A 207 4.09 1.44 1.94
N VAL A 208 4.83 0.33 2.05
CA VAL A 208 4.36 -0.93 2.65
C VAL A 208 5.10 -1.29 3.94
N GLY A 209 6.16 -0.55 4.28
CA GLY A 209 6.92 -0.71 5.52
C GLY A 209 8.22 0.07 5.48
N GLY A 210 9.00 0.03 6.55
CA GLY A 210 10.27 0.74 6.63
C GLY A 210 11.15 0.25 7.77
N VAL A 211 12.40 0.70 7.81
CA VAL A 211 13.34 0.42 8.90
C VAL A 211 13.66 1.72 9.62
N LEU A 212 13.28 1.79 10.89
CA LEU A 212 13.48 2.93 11.77
C LEU A 212 14.56 2.62 12.80
N SER A 213 15.61 3.42 12.83
CA SER A 213 16.60 3.41 13.91
C SER A 213 16.11 4.33 15.02
N VAL A 214 15.89 3.78 16.21
CA VAL A 214 15.41 4.51 17.40
C VAL A 214 16.54 4.54 18.43
N THR A 215 17.01 5.73 18.76
CA THR A 215 18.00 5.96 19.82
C THR A 215 17.32 6.61 21.01
N VAL A 216 17.31 5.89 22.13
CA VAL A 216 16.86 6.42 23.43
C VAL A 216 18.05 7.12 24.09
N VAL A 217 18.02 8.46 24.12
CA VAL A 217 19.17 9.27 24.56
C VAL A 217 19.15 9.40 26.08
N SER A 218 18.13 10.07 26.62
CA SER A 218 18.01 10.39 28.04
C SER A 218 16.58 10.72 28.44
N ALA A 219 16.29 10.68 29.73
CA ALA A 219 15.10 11.30 30.30
C ALA A 219 15.52 12.39 31.29
N SER A 220 14.69 13.42 31.44
CA SER A 220 14.90 14.52 32.37
C SER A 220 13.71 14.71 33.30
N ASN A 221 13.98 15.23 34.49
CA ASN A 221 12.98 15.67 35.48
C ASN A 221 11.98 14.59 35.94
N LEU A 222 12.42 13.32 36.03
CA LEU A 222 11.57 12.22 36.51
C LEU A 222 11.16 12.42 37.98
N GLY A 223 9.88 12.70 38.22
CA GLY A 223 9.30 12.91 39.55
C GLY A 223 7.85 12.46 39.62
N ARG A 224 7.37 12.05 40.80
CA ARG A 224 5.94 11.73 40.98
C ARG A 224 5.16 13.02 41.23
N LYS A 225 4.04 13.22 40.52
CA LYS A 225 3.10 14.30 40.81
C LYS A 225 2.56 14.11 42.24
N SER A 226 2.69 15.13 43.08
CA SER A 226 2.23 15.06 44.47
C SER A 226 0.71 14.96 44.47
N ARG A 227 0.15 13.83 44.94
CA ARG A 227 -1.28 13.75 45.26
C ARG A 227 -1.52 14.58 46.52
N THR A 228 -2.12 15.76 46.38
CA THR A 228 -2.73 16.45 47.51
C THR A 228 -3.85 15.57 48.06
N ASN A 229 -3.57 14.88 49.18
CA ASN A 229 -4.61 14.29 50.01
C ASN A 229 -5.50 15.43 50.53
N GLU A 230 -6.74 15.49 50.06
CA GLU A 230 -7.83 16.04 50.84
C GLU A 230 -7.99 15.16 52.10
N LEU A 231 -7.41 15.59 53.23
CA LEU A 231 -7.96 15.51 54.59
C LEU A 231 -6.88 15.92 55.61
N GLY A 232 -7.11 17.02 56.34
CA GLY A 232 -6.63 17.19 57.72
C GLY A 232 -5.38 18.04 57.99
N ASN A 233 -5.55 19.37 57.99
CA ASN A 233 -5.15 20.33 59.04
C ASN A 233 -3.76 20.19 59.75
N GLN A 234 -2.79 21.08 59.44
CA GLN A 234 -2.18 22.07 60.38
C GLN A 234 -0.90 22.75 59.82
N GLN A 235 -1.00 24.09 59.68
CA GLN A 235 -0.01 25.18 59.91
C GLN A 235 1.42 25.18 59.31
N SER A 236 1.68 26.28 58.58
CA SER A 236 2.94 27.05 58.35
C SER A 236 4.08 26.36 57.58
N SER A 237 4.74 26.94 56.56
CA SER A 237 4.97 28.33 56.14
C SER A 237 5.51 28.39 54.69
N SER A 238 5.26 29.52 54.02
CA SER A 238 6.04 30.16 52.93
C SER A 238 6.42 29.37 51.66
N GLY A 239 5.71 29.68 50.57
CA GLY A 239 6.20 29.91 49.20
C GLY A 239 7.36 29.08 48.64
N SER A 240 7.03 28.05 47.86
CA SER A 240 7.57 27.82 46.51
C SER A 240 6.76 26.69 45.87
N THR A 241 6.48 26.78 44.57
CA THR A 241 5.92 25.68 43.78
C THR A 241 6.88 24.48 43.89
N THR A 242 6.53 23.50 44.71
CA THR A 242 7.35 22.31 44.89
C THR A 242 7.35 21.48 43.61
N PRO A 243 8.52 21.12 43.05
CA PRO A 243 8.61 20.06 42.06
C PRO A 243 8.07 18.77 42.69
N GLY A 244 7.45 17.90 41.89
CA GLY A 244 7.03 16.57 42.33
C GLY A 244 8.15 15.86 43.11
N THR A 245 7.80 14.98 44.06
CA THR A 245 8.82 14.28 44.84
C THR A 245 9.73 13.53 43.86
N PRO A 246 11.05 13.85 43.80
CA PRO A 246 11.94 13.22 42.86
C PRO A 246 11.93 11.72 43.10
N LEU A 247 11.99 10.93 42.02
CA LEU A 247 12.17 9.49 42.13
C LEU A 247 13.40 9.24 43.02
N ASN A 248 13.36 8.19 43.85
CA ASN A 248 14.43 7.88 44.81
C ASN A 248 15.80 7.97 44.11
N ARG A 249 16.81 8.60 44.74
CA ARG A 249 18.15 8.76 44.14
C ARG A 249 18.82 7.42 43.77
N LYS A 250 18.31 6.30 44.29
CA LYS A 250 18.74 4.92 44.00
C LYS A 250 17.79 4.16 43.06
N ALA A 251 16.81 4.83 42.46
CA ALA A 251 15.89 4.21 41.53
C ALA A 251 16.63 3.86 40.22
N HIS A 252 16.59 2.58 39.88
CA HIS A 252 17.14 2.03 38.66
C HIS A 252 16.03 2.04 37.60
N THR A 253 16.22 2.79 36.52
CA THR A 253 15.21 2.94 35.47
C THR A 253 15.69 2.42 34.13
N PHE A 254 14.76 1.89 33.33
CA PHE A 254 15.01 1.52 31.93
C PHE A 254 13.76 1.78 31.10
N ILE A 255 13.95 1.86 29.79
CA ILE A 255 12.88 2.06 28.82
C ILE A 255 12.72 0.82 27.96
N GLU A 256 11.48 0.43 27.75
CA GLU A 256 11.09 -0.54 26.74
C GLU A 256 10.50 0.22 25.54
N VAL A 257 11.09 0.00 24.37
CA VAL A 257 10.69 0.57 23.09
C VAL A 257 9.88 -0.46 22.32
N GLU A 258 8.62 -0.13 21.99
CA GLU A 258 7.69 -1.00 21.26
C GLU A 258 7.32 -0.38 19.90
N VAL A 259 7.45 -1.17 18.84
CA VAL A 259 6.92 -0.85 17.49
C VAL A 259 6.17 -2.08 16.97
N GLY A 260 4.85 -1.98 16.90
CA GLY A 260 4.00 -3.08 16.46
C GLY A 260 4.03 -4.27 17.44
N THR A 261 4.77 -5.34 17.11
CA THR A 261 5.01 -6.47 18.02
C THR A 261 6.47 -6.64 18.41
N LEU A 262 7.35 -5.77 17.91
CA LEU A 262 8.76 -5.75 18.22
C LEU A 262 8.99 -4.91 19.48
N MET A 263 9.67 -5.48 20.47
CA MET A 263 10.01 -4.80 21.72
C MET A 263 11.52 -4.88 21.97
N ARG A 264 12.09 -3.80 22.49
CA ARG A 264 13.52 -3.66 22.81
C ARG A 264 13.68 -2.95 24.13
N LYS A 265 14.65 -3.37 24.95
CA LYS A 265 14.88 -2.83 26.28
C LYS A 265 16.23 -2.15 26.37
N THR A 266 16.28 -0.96 26.97
CA THR A 266 17.54 -0.26 27.26
C THR A 266 18.27 -0.91 28.43
N THR A 267 19.54 -0.54 28.59
CA THR A 267 20.26 -0.77 29.85
C THR A 267 19.54 -0.08 31.01
N THR A 268 19.83 -0.53 32.22
CA THR A 268 19.31 0.11 33.44
C THR A 268 20.26 1.22 33.87
N CYS A 269 19.71 2.39 34.18
CA CYS A 269 20.47 3.58 34.57
C CYS A 269 19.93 4.15 35.88
N GLU A 270 20.81 4.71 36.70
CA GLU A 270 20.47 5.24 38.02
C GLU A 270 20.15 6.74 37.98
N GLY A 271 19.18 7.14 38.80
CA GLY A 271 18.91 8.54 39.11
C GLY A 271 17.78 9.19 38.32
N PRO A 272 17.46 10.47 38.61
CA PRO A 272 16.29 11.16 38.06
C PRO A 272 16.48 11.71 36.64
N ASN A 273 17.71 11.72 36.13
CA ASN A 273 18.05 12.13 34.77
C ASN A 273 18.88 11.03 34.07
N PRO A 274 18.29 9.86 33.85
CA PRO A 274 19.01 8.72 33.28
C PRO A 274 19.45 9.01 31.84
N THR A 275 20.65 8.55 31.48
CA THR A 275 21.15 8.54 30.11
C THR A 275 21.39 7.10 29.68
N TRP A 276 20.79 6.69 28.55
CA TRP A 276 20.85 5.30 28.08
C TRP A 276 21.68 5.14 26.81
N ASN A 277 21.60 6.12 25.89
CA ASN A 277 22.26 6.09 24.58
C ASN A 277 22.14 4.74 23.85
N SER A 278 20.98 4.11 23.97
CA SER A 278 20.72 2.78 23.42
C SER A 278 20.00 2.91 22.08
N THR A 279 20.56 2.30 21.02
CA THR A 279 20.01 2.37 19.66
C THR A 279 19.47 1.01 19.21
N PHE A 280 18.27 1.02 18.63
CA PHE A 280 17.58 -0.16 18.15
C PHE A 280 17.11 0.01 16.71
N ASN A 281 17.26 -1.02 15.88
CA ASN A 281 16.59 -1.08 14.58
C ASN A 281 15.20 -1.69 14.75
N MET A 282 14.19 -0.95 14.31
CA MET A 282 12.78 -1.30 14.39
C MET A 282 12.18 -1.40 13.00
N VAL A 283 11.23 -2.32 12.80
CA VAL A 283 10.56 -2.51 11.51
C VAL A 283 9.16 -1.91 11.58
N LEU A 284 8.88 -0.98 10.66
CA LEU A 284 7.55 -0.40 10.44
C LEU A 284 6.78 -1.24 9.44
N HIS A 285 5.47 -1.41 9.68
CA HIS A 285 4.56 -2.12 8.81
C HIS A 285 3.51 -1.16 8.26
N GLY A 286 3.54 -0.91 6.94
CA GLY A 286 2.67 0.04 6.25
C GLY A 286 3.25 1.46 6.16
N GLU A 287 2.41 2.40 5.73
CA GLU A 287 2.74 3.84 5.54
C GLU A 287 2.71 4.68 6.83
N THR A 288 2.22 4.10 7.94
CA THR A 288 2.14 4.75 9.25
C THR A 288 2.58 3.77 10.34
N GLY A 289 3.12 4.31 11.43
CA GLY A 289 3.50 3.53 12.61
C GLY A 289 3.50 4.37 13.87
N PHE A 290 3.64 3.70 15.00
CA PHE A 290 3.82 4.32 16.30
C PHE A 290 4.98 3.65 17.03
N VAL A 291 5.78 4.45 17.72
CA VAL A 291 6.88 4.04 18.57
C VAL A 291 6.47 4.39 19.99
N LYS A 292 6.23 3.36 20.81
CA LYS A 292 5.85 3.54 22.20
C LYS A 292 7.05 3.33 23.10
N PHE A 293 7.23 4.21 24.07
CA PHE A 293 8.30 4.14 25.06
C PHE A 293 7.66 3.92 26.42
N LEU A 294 7.95 2.81 27.07
CA LEU A 294 7.43 2.46 28.38
C LEU A 294 8.57 2.56 29.40
N LEU A 295 8.42 3.43 30.39
CA LEU A 295 9.37 3.63 31.46
C LEU A 295 9.07 2.67 32.62
N TYR A 296 10.10 2.01 33.13
CA TYR A 296 10.01 1.12 34.28
C TYR A 296 11.03 1.47 35.37
N GLU A 297 10.66 1.18 36.61
CA GLU A 297 11.52 1.22 37.79
C GLU A 297 11.81 -0.20 38.28
N LEU A 298 13.07 -0.48 38.59
CA LEU A 298 13.52 -1.69 39.26
C LEU A 298 13.39 -1.49 40.78
N ASP A 299 12.76 -2.44 41.47
CA ASP A 299 12.74 -2.43 42.93
C ASP A 299 14.14 -2.74 43.52
N SER A 300 14.34 -2.40 44.79
CA SER A 300 15.63 -2.46 45.50
C SER A 300 16.29 -3.86 45.50
N ASP A 301 15.49 -4.92 45.34
CA ASP A 301 15.94 -6.32 45.26
C ASP A 301 16.15 -6.83 43.82
N GLY A 302 15.83 -6.02 42.80
CA GLY A 302 16.02 -6.35 41.37
C GLY A 302 15.06 -7.38 40.78
N VAL A 303 14.09 -7.87 41.56
CA VAL A 303 13.21 -8.99 41.18
C VAL A 303 11.93 -8.56 40.44
N LYS A 304 11.47 -7.31 40.65
CA LYS A 304 10.17 -6.84 40.12
C LYS A 304 10.32 -5.53 39.34
N TYR A 305 9.74 -5.52 38.15
CA TYR A 305 9.60 -4.33 37.31
C TYR A 305 8.28 -3.62 37.63
N ASN A 306 8.35 -2.34 37.98
CA ASN A 306 7.17 -1.50 38.18
C ASN A 306 7.04 -0.56 36.99
N TYR A 307 5.92 -0.67 36.25
CA TYR A 307 5.58 0.28 35.18
C TYR A 307 5.34 1.66 35.80
N LEU A 308 5.98 2.67 35.22
CA LEU A 308 5.89 4.05 35.67
C LEU A 308 4.96 4.86 34.77
N THR A 309 5.27 4.95 33.48
CA THR A 309 4.56 5.80 32.51
C THR A 309 4.96 5.41 31.08
N SER A 310 4.30 5.97 30.06
CA SER A 310 4.69 5.84 28.66
C SER A 310 4.58 7.15 27.88
N CYS A 311 5.22 7.21 26.72
CA CYS A 311 4.92 8.20 25.69
C CYS A 311 4.94 7.55 24.31
N GLU A 312 4.31 8.19 23.33
CA GLU A 312 4.16 7.67 21.97
C GLU A 312 4.60 8.70 20.93
N ILE A 313 5.41 8.25 19.96
CA ILE A 313 5.75 9.02 18.76
C ILE A 313 5.14 8.32 17.55
N LYS A 314 4.35 9.06 16.78
CA LYS A 314 3.77 8.59 15.53
C LYS A 314 4.69 8.93 14.36
N VAL A 315 4.71 8.04 13.38
CA VAL A 315 5.52 8.11 12.17
C VAL A 315 4.62 7.95 10.96
N LYS A 316 4.81 8.76 9.93
CA LYS A 316 4.04 8.70 8.69
C LYS A 316 4.90 8.98 7.47
N TYR A 317 4.75 8.13 6.46
CA TYR A 317 5.25 8.36 5.10
C TYR A 317 4.44 9.46 4.41
N VAL A 318 5.14 10.35 3.72
CA VAL A 318 4.57 11.41 2.89
C VAL A 318 4.84 11.07 1.41
N LEU A 319 3.90 11.38 0.53
CA LEU A 319 3.95 10.96 -0.89
C LEU A 319 5.13 11.54 -1.69
N ASP A 320 5.82 12.55 -1.18
CA ASP A 320 7.04 13.13 -1.75
C ASP A 320 8.30 12.32 -1.41
N GLY A 321 8.21 11.26 -0.59
CA GLY A 321 9.35 10.48 -0.12
C GLY A 321 9.80 10.79 1.31
N SER A 322 9.30 11.89 1.89
CA SER A 322 9.67 12.37 3.21
C SER A 322 8.92 11.65 4.34
N THR A 323 9.30 11.92 5.58
CA THR A 323 8.71 11.31 6.78
C THR A 323 8.37 12.35 7.82
N ILE A 324 7.16 12.27 8.37
CA ILE A 324 6.71 13.12 9.47
C ILE A 324 6.70 12.31 10.76
N PHE A 325 7.31 12.86 11.79
CA PHE A 325 7.26 12.38 13.17
C PHE A 325 6.46 13.36 14.02
N TRP A 326 5.53 12.86 14.84
CA TRP A 326 4.81 13.73 15.76
C TRP A 326 4.41 13.02 17.05
N ALA A 327 4.34 13.79 18.14
CA ALA A 327 3.90 13.34 19.46
C ALA A 327 3.11 14.44 20.15
N ILE A 328 2.42 14.07 21.23
CA ILE A 328 1.71 15.01 22.08
C ILE A 328 2.73 15.64 23.04
N GLY A 329 2.81 16.96 23.01
CA GLY A 329 3.66 17.77 23.88
C GLY A 329 2.98 18.16 25.18
N HIS A 330 3.58 19.10 25.91
CA HIS A 330 2.98 19.64 27.14
C HIS A 330 1.67 20.37 26.85
N ASN A 331 0.74 20.36 27.81
CA ASN A 331 -0.56 21.03 27.72
C ASN A 331 -1.36 20.68 26.46
N ASP A 332 -1.34 19.40 26.08
CA ASP A 332 -1.97 18.87 24.86
C ASP A 332 -1.47 19.50 23.54
N GLY A 333 -0.30 20.14 23.58
CA GLY A 333 0.41 20.65 22.41
C GLY A 333 0.95 19.53 21.51
N VAL A 334 1.65 19.89 20.44
CA VAL A 334 2.21 18.92 19.49
C VAL A 334 3.67 19.22 19.24
N VAL A 335 4.48 18.18 19.35
CA VAL A 335 5.88 18.18 18.91
C VAL A 335 5.93 17.45 17.58
N ALA A 336 6.12 18.18 16.48
CA ALA A 336 6.24 17.61 15.13
C ALA A 336 7.62 17.91 14.52
N ARG A 337 8.12 16.97 13.73
CA ARG A 337 9.38 17.08 12.98
C ARG A 337 9.24 16.45 11.60
N HIS A 338 9.94 17.03 10.63
CA HIS A 338 9.97 16.57 9.25
C HIS A 338 11.36 16.11 8.85
N ALA A 339 11.43 14.93 8.25
CA ALA A 339 12.62 14.38 7.64
C ALA A 339 12.43 14.34 6.12
N GLU A 340 13.11 15.23 5.40
CA GLU A 340 12.95 15.41 3.95
C GLU A 340 13.45 14.19 3.18
N HIS A 341 14.41 13.44 3.74
CA HIS A 341 14.96 12.23 3.14
C HIS A 341 15.29 11.15 4.18
N CYS A 342 15.39 9.90 3.72
CA CYS A 342 15.89 8.79 4.53
C CYS A 342 17.34 9.08 4.97
N GLY A 343 17.69 8.68 6.19
CA GLY A 343 19.00 8.92 6.80
C GLY A 343 19.11 10.21 7.60
N LYS A 344 18.17 11.16 7.48
CA LYS A 344 18.17 12.37 8.32
C LYS A 344 17.88 11.99 9.77
N GLU A 345 18.71 12.50 10.67
CA GLU A 345 18.53 12.36 12.12
C GLU A 345 17.54 13.40 12.64
N VAL A 346 16.54 12.93 13.40
CA VAL A 346 15.49 13.75 13.97
C VAL A 346 15.50 13.59 15.49
N GLY A 347 15.93 14.63 16.20
CA GLY A 347 15.79 14.71 17.65
C GLY A 347 14.39 15.15 18.06
N MET A 348 13.79 14.45 19.02
CA MET A 348 12.51 14.80 19.64
C MET A 348 12.61 14.75 21.16
N VAL A 349 11.95 15.71 21.81
CA VAL A 349 11.74 15.75 23.26
C VAL A 349 10.24 15.62 23.48
N VAL A 350 9.83 14.56 24.18
CA VAL A 350 8.41 14.20 24.33
C VAL A 350 8.10 14.00 25.81
N PRO A 351 7.10 14.68 26.38
CA PRO A 351 6.71 14.45 27.77
C PRO A 351 6.12 13.06 27.97
N PHE A 352 6.33 12.51 29.15
CA PHE A 352 5.64 11.29 29.57
C PHE A 352 4.16 11.55 29.89
N GLU A 353 3.31 10.57 29.64
CA GLU A 353 1.89 10.62 29.97
C GLU A 353 1.67 10.41 31.49
N GLU A 354 0.50 10.79 32.04
CA GLU A 354 0.05 10.41 33.41
C GLU A 354 0.78 11.06 34.63
N ASP A 355 0.77 10.37 35.79
CA ASP A 355 1.08 10.86 37.15
C ASP A 355 2.58 11.13 37.43
N ILE A 356 3.44 11.00 36.42
CA ILE A 356 4.88 11.23 36.51
C ILE A 356 5.24 12.43 35.65
N THR A 357 5.93 13.40 36.24
CA THR A 357 6.53 14.51 35.48
C THR A 357 7.85 14.04 34.89
N GLY A 358 8.12 14.43 33.64
CA GLY A 358 9.41 14.18 32.99
C GLY A 358 9.29 14.17 31.47
N GLU A 359 10.44 14.31 30.81
CA GLU A 359 10.53 14.33 29.36
C GLU A 359 11.52 13.27 28.89
N LEU A 360 11.21 12.65 27.76
CA LEU A 360 12.06 11.70 27.07
C LEU A 360 12.71 12.38 25.86
N THR A 361 14.03 12.30 25.77
CA THR A 361 14.80 12.71 24.60
C THR A 361 15.14 11.49 23.76
N VAL A 362 14.72 11.50 22.49
CA VAL A 362 15.01 10.45 21.52
C VAL A 362 15.59 11.03 20.24
N SER A 363 16.38 10.22 19.54
CA SER A 363 16.84 10.47 18.18
C SER A 363 16.31 9.37 17.26
N LEU A 364 15.67 9.78 16.17
CA LEU A 364 15.01 8.91 15.21
C LEU A 364 15.67 9.08 13.84
N VAL A 365 16.06 7.97 13.21
CA VAL A 365 16.60 7.96 11.85
C VAL A 365 15.85 6.91 11.05
N LEU A 366 15.07 7.32 10.05
CA LEU A 366 14.51 6.38 9.11
C LEU A 366 15.58 5.96 8.11
N LYS A 367 15.95 4.68 8.10
CA LYS A 367 16.98 4.15 7.21
C LYS A 367 16.47 3.90 5.80
N GLU A 368 15.25 3.37 5.69
CA GLU A 368 14.62 3.07 4.42
C GLU A 368 13.09 3.02 4.52
N TRP A 369 12.41 3.42 3.44
CA TRP A 369 11.04 3.04 3.13
C TRP A 369 11.04 1.92 2.09
N GLN A 370 10.08 1.02 2.21
CA GLN A 370 9.80 -0.06 1.28
C GLN A 370 8.48 0.22 0.58
N PHE A 371 8.45 0.06 -0.73
CA PHE A 371 7.29 0.38 -1.55
C PHE A 371 6.64 -0.86 -2.17
N SER A 372 5.37 -0.76 -2.54
CA SER A 372 4.61 -1.84 -3.19
C SER A 372 5.14 -2.23 -4.58
N ASP A 373 5.99 -1.40 -5.17
CA ASP A 373 6.72 -1.68 -6.42
C ASP A 373 8.09 -2.32 -6.17
N GLY A 374 8.44 -2.59 -4.89
CA GLY A 374 9.68 -3.24 -4.49
C GLY A 374 10.89 -2.33 -4.46
N SER A 375 10.72 -1.07 -4.85
CA SER A 375 11.76 -0.08 -4.68
C SER A 375 12.00 0.21 -3.19
N VAL A 376 13.22 0.64 -2.88
CA VAL A 376 13.64 1.06 -1.54
C VAL A 376 14.30 2.42 -1.66
N THR A 377 13.96 3.36 -0.78
CA THR A 377 14.69 4.63 -0.68
C THR A 377 15.88 4.45 0.25
N LEU A 378 17.09 4.38 -0.31
CA LEU A 378 18.33 4.29 0.48
C LEU A 378 18.86 5.66 0.85
N SER A 379 19.50 5.75 2.02
CA SER A 379 20.00 6.99 2.62
C SER A 379 21.23 7.60 1.94
N ASN A 380 21.70 7.08 0.81
CA ASN A 380 22.89 7.59 0.12
C ASN A 380 22.83 7.31 -1.39
N SER A 381 22.17 8.20 -2.14
CA SER A 381 22.50 8.47 -3.54
C SER A 381 21.74 9.72 -4.04
N LEU A 382 22.31 10.89 -3.78
CA LEU A 382 22.16 11.99 -4.74
C LEU A 382 22.85 11.54 -6.05
N SER A 383 22.13 11.64 -7.16
CA SER A 383 22.60 11.48 -8.56
C SER A 383 23.11 10.10 -9.01
N ASN A 384 22.24 9.26 -9.59
CA ASN A 384 22.21 8.93 -11.03
C ASN A 384 21.26 7.73 -11.28
N GLU A 385 20.49 7.83 -12.36
CA GLU A 385 19.76 6.78 -13.09
C GLU A 385 18.69 5.95 -12.35
N PHE A 386 17.42 6.17 -12.71
CA PHE A 386 16.63 5.16 -13.43
C PHE A 386 15.65 5.85 -14.36
N GLN A 387 15.86 5.60 -15.66
CA GLN A 387 14.96 5.94 -16.74
C GLN A 387 13.59 5.28 -16.45
N CYS A 388 12.61 6.09 -16.11
CA CYS A 388 11.24 5.66 -15.90
C CYS A 388 10.70 5.20 -17.25
N SER A 389 10.58 3.88 -17.46
CA SER A 389 9.73 3.36 -18.52
C SER A 389 8.29 3.69 -18.11
N ILE A 390 7.79 4.78 -18.67
CA ILE A 390 6.37 5.12 -18.65
C ILE A 390 5.71 4.07 -19.53
N ASP A 391 5.23 2.98 -18.92
CA ASP A 391 4.22 2.14 -19.55
C ASP A 391 3.19 1.63 -18.53
N GLY A 392 1.99 2.19 -18.66
CA GLY A 392 0.70 1.53 -18.44
C GLY A 392 0.39 0.86 -17.10
N SER A 393 -0.26 1.60 -16.20
CA SER A 393 -1.26 1.13 -15.21
C SER A 393 -0.85 0.07 -14.17
N PRO A 394 -1.09 0.30 -12.85
CA PRO A 394 -1.00 -0.78 -11.88
C PRO A 394 -2.22 -1.70 -12.07
N LYS A 395 -2.08 -2.73 -12.90
CA LYS A 395 -2.99 -3.89 -12.86
C LYS A 395 -2.73 -4.62 -11.56
N LEU A 396 -3.48 -4.26 -10.52
CA LEU A 396 -3.62 -5.06 -9.31
C LEU A 396 -4.33 -6.36 -9.68
N GLN A 397 -3.59 -7.33 -10.20
CA GLN A 397 -4.03 -8.72 -10.31
C GLN A 397 -3.41 -9.50 -9.14
N SER A 398 -4.21 -9.73 -8.10
CA SER A 398 -3.87 -10.74 -7.12
C SER A 398 -3.79 -12.10 -7.81
N ARG A 399 -2.64 -12.79 -7.65
CA ARG A 399 -2.19 -14.08 -8.25
C ARG A 399 -1.21 -13.90 -9.42
N THR A 400 -0.01 -13.42 -9.13
CA THR A 400 1.11 -13.28 -10.09
C THR A 400 1.74 -14.63 -10.49
N GLY A 401 1.59 -15.70 -9.71
CA GLY A 401 2.22 -17.00 -10.00
C GLY A 401 3.76 -16.94 -9.99
N ARG A 402 4.33 -15.89 -9.40
CA ARG A 402 5.77 -15.67 -9.21
C ARG A 402 6.30 -16.52 -8.07
N LYS A 403 7.56 -16.93 -8.19
CA LYS A 403 8.28 -17.62 -7.12
C LYS A 403 9.21 -16.65 -6.42
N LEU A 404 9.19 -16.65 -5.10
CA LEU A 404 10.09 -15.90 -4.24
C LEU A 404 11.13 -16.86 -3.66
N ARG A 405 12.41 -16.57 -3.86
CA ARG A 405 13.50 -17.25 -3.17
C ARG A 405 13.82 -16.50 -1.89
N VAL A 406 13.77 -17.18 -0.76
CA VAL A 406 14.20 -16.64 0.53
C VAL A 406 15.40 -17.46 1.00
N LYS A 407 16.55 -16.82 1.15
CA LYS A 407 17.74 -17.40 1.74
C LYS A 407 17.92 -16.87 3.16
N VAL A 408 17.95 -17.78 4.12
CA VAL A 408 18.30 -17.48 5.52
C VAL A 408 19.81 -17.52 5.62
N VAL A 409 20.45 -16.36 5.68
CA VAL A 409 21.91 -16.25 5.61
C VAL A 409 22.52 -16.57 6.97
N GLU A 410 22.26 -15.73 7.96
CA GLU A 410 22.89 -15.79 9.28
C GLU A 410 22.04 -15.11 10.36
N GLY A 411 22.34 -15.41 11.62
CA GLY A 411 21.75 -14.75 12.78
C GLY A 411 22.83 -14.17 13.67
N ARG A 412 22.56 -13.00 14.28
CA ARG A 412 23.47 -12.34 15.23
C ARG A 412 22.77 -11.95 16.51
N ALA A 413 23.54 -11.92 17.59
CA ALA A 413 23.09 -11.52 18.93
C ALA A 413 21.82 -12.26 19.40
N LEU A 414 21.67 -13.54 19.07
CA LEU A 414 20.51 -14.33 19.45
C LEU A 414 20.48 -14.55 20.96
N ALA A 415 19.34 -14.27 21.60
CA ALA A 415 19.15 -14.51 23.03
C ALA A 415 19.23 -16.02 23.34
N VAL A 416 20.21 -16.41 24.16
CA VAL A 416 20.39 -17.80 24.60
C VAL A 416 19.69 -17.99 25.95
N ASN A 417 18.44 -18.44 25.91
CA ASN A 417 17.69 -18.80 27.10
C ASN A 417 17.78 -20.30 27.32
N SER A 418 18.91 -20.84 27.80
CA SER A 418 18.93 -22.26 28.22
C SER A 418 19.65 -22.49 29.53
N LYS A 419 18.99 -23.28 30.40
CA LYS A 419 19.54 -23.85 31.63
C LYS A 419 20.61 -24.93 31.35
N SER A 420 20.82 -25.28 30.08
CA SER A 420 21.66 -26.39 29.61
C SER A 420 22.96 -25.94 28.92
N GLY A 421 23.14 -24.64 28.66
CA GLY A 421 24.35 -24.08 28.04
C GLY A 421 24.59 -24.49 26.58
N LYS A 422 23.67 -25.25 25.95
CA LYS A 422 23.71 -25.60 24.53
C LYS A 422 22.80 -24.64 23.75
N CYS A 423 23.37 -24.08 22.68
CA CYS A 423 22.69 -23.18 21.75
C CYS A 423 22.77 -23.83 20.36
N ASP A 424 21.72 -24.56 20.01
CA ASP A 424 21.56 -25.28 18.76
C ASP A 424 20.45 -24.62 17.90
N PRO A 425 20.69 -23.43 17.31
CA PRO A 425 19.63 -22.63 16.71
C PRO A 425 19.20 -23.14 15.33
N TYR A 426 17.90 -23.00 15.05
CA TYR A 426 17.31 -23.22 13.74
C TYR A 426 16.09 -22.30 13.50
N VAL A 427 15.73 -22.09 12.24
CA VAL A 427 14.69 -21.13 11.84
C VAL A 427 13.56 -21.84 11.10
N LYS A 428 12.32 -21.59 11.50
CA LYS A 428 11.10 -21.97 10.77
C LYS A 428 10.59 -20.76 10.00
N LEU A 429 10.31 -20.96 8.72
CA LEU A 429 9.71 -19.97 7.83
C LEU A 429 8.30 -20.40 7.47
N GLN A 430 7.32 -19.51 7.62
CA GLN A 430 5.93 -19.75 7.24
C GLN A 430 5.40 -18.61 6.39
N TYR A 431 4.89 -18.92 5.20
CA TYR A 431 4.23 -17.97 4.32
C TYR A 431 2.96 -18.60 3.74
N GLY A 432 1.80 -18.04 4.10
CA GLY A 432 0.50 -18.69 3.88
C GLY A 432 0.44 -20.10 4.44
N LYS A 433 0.29 -21.10 3.54
CA LYS A 433 0.27 -22.52 3.89
C LYS A 433 1.65 -23.21 3.81
N ALA A 434 2.63 -22.57 3.18
CA ALA A 434 3.97 -23.12 3.04
C ALA A 434 4.73 -22.97 4.37
N LEU A 435 5.38 -24.05 4.80
CA LEU A 435 6.18 -24.12 6.03
C LEU A 435 7.51 -24.82 5.72
N TYR A 436 8.61 -24.13 5.99
CA TYR A 436 9.97 -24.67 5.85
C TYR A 436 10.78 -24.51 7.13
N ARG A 437 11.87 -25.26 7.26
CA ARG A 437 12.83 -25.12 8.36
C ARG A 437 14.26 -25.21 7.85
N THR A 438 15.16 -24.43 8.45
CA THR A 438 16.61 -24.52 8.24
C THR A 438 17.20 -25.75 8.92
N LYS A 439 18.46 -26.04 8.61
CA LYS A 439 19.26 -27.00 9.35
C LYS A 439 19.51 -26.49 10.76
N THR A 440 19.53 -27.40 11.73
CA THR A 440 19.98 -27.08 13.08
C THR A 440 21.50 -27.02 13.11
N LEU A 441 22.04 -25.91 13.60
CA LEU A 441 23.47 -25.76 13.81
C LEU A 441 23.78 -25.96 15.27
N SER A 442 24.79 -26.76 15.61
CA SER A 442 25.10 -27.05 17.01
C SER A 442 26.06 -26.03 17.62
N ARG A 443 25.78 -25.61 18.86
CA ARG A 443 26.63 -24.79 19.75
C ARG A 443 27.12 -23.48 19.16
N THR A 444 26.22 -22.68 18.58
CA THR A 444 26.55 -21.33 18.10
C THR A 444 25.45 -20.33 18.41
N ALA A 445 25.84 -19.15 18.93
CA ALA A 445 24.97 -17.99 19.09
C ALA A 445 25.05 -17.01 17.87
N GLN A 446 25.91 -17.33 16.91
CA GLN A 446 26.04 -16.65 15.61
C GLN A 446 25.93 -17.67 14.48
N PRO A 447 24.74 -18.27 14.29
CA PRO A 447 24.53 -19.28 13.25
C PRO A 447 24.63 -18.70 11.85
N VAL A 448 25.28 -19.43 10.94
CA VAL A 448 25.31 -19.14 9.51
C VAL A 448 24.70 -20.34 8.78
N TRP A 449 23.44 -20.22 8.35
CA TRP A 449 22.69 -21.31 7.74
C TRP A 449 22.90 -21.40 6.22
N ASN A 450 22.79 -20.27 5.52
CA ASN A 450 22.77 -20.17 4.05
C ASN A 450 21.74 -21.08 3.35
N ASP A 451 20.69 -21.52 4.06
CA ASP A 451 19.64 -22.35 3.50
C ASP A 451 18.68 -21.52 2.64
N LYS A 452 18.26 -22.08 1.49
CA LYS A 452 17.41 -21.42 0.49
C LYS A 452 16.05 -22.11 0.39
N PHE A 453 14.98 -21.32 0.31
CA PHE A 453 13.60 -21.79 0.23
C PHE A 453 12.85 -21.06 -0.89
N GLU A 454 11.92 -21.75 -1.55
CA GLU A 454 11.07 -21.17 -2.59
C GLU A 454 9.62 -21.11 -2.11
N PHE A 455 9.00 -19.94 -2.26
CA PHE A 455 7.61 -19.67 -1.94
C PHE A 455 6.87 -19.18 -3.18
N ASP A 456 5.61 -19.55 -3.33
CA ASP A 456 4.73 -18.88 -4.30
C ASP A 456 4.27 -17.55 -3.70
N GLU A 457 4.35 -16.46 -4.47
CA GLU A 457 3.90 -15.13 -4.01
C GLU A 457 2.39 -15.13 -3.69
N ILE A 458 2.03 -14.69 -2.48
CA ILE A 458 0.65 -14.63 -1.99
C ILE A 458 0.29 -13.16 -1.80
N GLY A 459 -0.58 -12.64 -2.66
CA GLY A 459 -1.08 -11.26 -2.52
C GLY A 459 -2.07 -11.10 -1.36
N GLY A 460 -2.19 -9.87 -0.85
CA GLY A 460 -3.19 -9.48 0.14
C GLY A 460 -2.64 -9.03 1.49
N GLY A 461 -1.36 -8.65 1.55
CA GLY A 461 -0.68 -8.18 2.75
C GLY A 461 -0.30 -9.29 3.72
N GLU A 462 -0.08 -10.52 3.26
CA GLU A 462 0.44 -11.61 4.08
C GLU A 462 1.95 -11.44 4.32
N TYR A 463 2.39 -11.70 5.55
CA TYR A 463 3.80 -11.57 5.95
C TYR A 463 4.46 -12.95 6.05
N LEU A 464 5.72 -13.05 5.64
CA LEU A 464 6.59 -14.17 5.98
C LEU A 464 6.84 -14.15 7.48
N LYS A 465 6.38 -15.21 8.17
CA LYS A 465 6.62 -15.42 9.59
C LYS A 465 7.90 -16.23 9.74
N VAL A 466 8.89 -15.61 10.37
CA VAL A 466 10.18 -16.20 10.71
C VAL A 466 10.12 -16.54 12.20
N LYS A 467 10.46 -17.77 12.61
CA LYS A 467 10.55 -18.15 14.02
C LYS A 467 11.86 -18.87 14.28
N CYS A 468 12.66 -18.33 15.19
CA CYS A 468 13.92 -18.92 15.61
C CYS A 468 13.71 -19.76 16.86
N TYR A 469 14.30 -20.95 16.89
CA TYR A 469 14.20 -21.91 17.97
C TYR A 469 15.58 -22.43 18.34
N ASN A 470 15.78 -22.73 19.62
CA ASN A 470 16.90 -23.49 20.14
C ASN A 470 16.42 -24.94 20.27
N LEU A 471 17.08 -25.88 19.59
CA LEU A 471 16.76 -27.30 19.75
C LEU A 471 17.16 -27.75 21.17
N ASP A 472 16.19 -28.28 21.93
CA ASP A 472 16.46 -28.92 23.23
C ASP A 472 15.79 -30.31 23.30
N THR A 473 16.24 -31.12 24.23
CA THR A 473 15.96 -32.55 24.38
C THR A 473 14.49 -32.84 24.69
N PHE A 474 13.79 -31.89 25.32
CA PHE A 474 12.41 -32.08 25.81
C PHE A 474 11.39 -31.16 25.14
N SER A 475 11.78 -29.93 24.79
CA SER A 475 10.96 -28.97 24.06
C SER A 475 11.86 -27.87 23.50
N ASP A 476 11.67 -27.52 22.23
CA ASP A 476 12.46 -26.45 21.62
C ASP A 476 12.13 -25.09 22.26
N ASP A 477 13.16 -24.39 22.74
CA ASP A 477 12.99 -23.05 23.31
C ASP A 477 12.86 -22.02 22.19
N SER A 478 11.84 -21.17 22.27
CA SER A 478 11.67 -20.08 21.29
C SER A 478 12.71 -18.99 21.52
N ILE A 479 13.62 -18.79 20.55
CA ILE A 479 14.62 -17.71 20.55
C ILE A 479 13.99 -16.38 20.10
N GLY A 480 12.91 -16.41 19.32
CA GLY A 480 12.19 -15.20 18.90
C GLY A 480 11.45 -15.39 17.58
N SER A 481 10.68 -14.39 17.16
CA SER A 481 9.94 -14.43 15.89
C SER A 481 9.98 -13.12 15.14
N ALA A 482 9.91 -13.09 13.82
CA ALA A 482 9.82 -11.86 13.06
C ALA A 482 8.81 -11.97 11.92
N ARG A 483 8.35 -10.83 11.43
CA ARG A 483 7.46 -10.73 10.26
C ARG A 483 8.11 -9.89 9.18
N VAL A 484 8.13 -10.40 7.96
CA VAL A 484 8.75 -9.76 6.81
C VAL A 484 7.73 -9.64 5.70
N ASN A 485 7.55 -8.42 5.17
CA ASN A 485 6.71 -8.25 3.99
C ASN A 485 7.47 -8.74 2.76
N LEU A 486 6.85 -9.65 2.01
CA LEU A 486 7.40 -10.20 0.79
C LEU A 486 6.79 -9.55 -0.48
N GLU A 487 5.80 -8.67 -0.33
CA GLU A 487 5.19 -7.98 -1.45
C GLU A 487 6.13 -6.91 -2.03
N GLY A 488 6.00 -6.70 -3.34
CA GLY A 488 6.57 -5.58 -4.07
C GLY A 488 7.83 -5.90 -4.87
N LEU A 489 8.58 -6.96 -4.59
CA LEU A 489 9.85 -7.23 -5.29
C LEU A 489 9.70 -7.27 -6.83
N LEU A 490 10.55 -6.51 -7.53
CA LEU A 490 10.66 -6.56 -8.99
C LEU A 490 11.31 -7.87 -9.45
N ASP A 491 10.91 -8.38 -10.62
CA ASP A 491 11.46 -9.61 -11.19
C ASP A 491 12.99 -9.49 -11.37
N GLY A 492 13.77 -10.36 -10.73
CA GLY A 492 15.24 -10.35 -10.75
C GLY A 492 15.90 -9.42 -9.72
N ALA A 493 15.12 -8.65 -8.94
CA ALA A 493 15.66 -7.88 -7.82
C ALA A 493 15.88 -8.78 -6.59
N SER A 494 17.00 -8.56 -5.89
CA SER A 494 17.30 -9.17 -4.60
C SER A 494 17.29 -8.12 -3.49
N ARG A 495 16.81 -8.52 -2.32
CA ARG A 495 16.70 -7.71 -1.11
C ARG A 495 17.46 -8.39 0.01
N ASP A 496 18.50 -7.75 0.52
CA ASP A 496 19.29 -8.22 1.66
C ASP A 496 18.95 -7.38 2.89
N VAL A 497 18.35 -7.99 3.91
CA VAL A 497 17.80 -7.29 5.07
C VAL A 497 18.11 -8.01 6.38
N TRP A 498 18.52 -7.23 7.39
CA TRP A 498 18.58 -7.67 8.78
C TRP A 498 17.23 -7.48 9.45
N VAL A 499 16.63 -8.56 9.89
CA VAL A 499 15.31 -8.58 10.50
C VAL A 499 15.44 -8.80 12.01
N PRO A 500 15.09 -7.81 12.84
CA PRO A 500 15.08 -7.96 14.29
C PRO A 500 13.99 -8.93 14.77
N LEU A 501 14.35 -9.80 15.72
CA LEU A 501 13.41 -10.74 16.35
C LEU A 501 12.53 -10.02 17.37
N GLU A 502 11.22 -10.23 17.26
CA GLU A 502 10.16 -9.79 18.15
C GLU A 502 10.15 -10.56 19.47
N LYS A 503 9.69 -9.87 20.53
CA LYS A 503 9.50 -10.40 21.89
C LYS A 503 10.76 -10.96 22.56
N VAL A 504 11.93 -10.45 22.16
CA VAL A 504 13.22 -10.77 22.78
C VAL A 504 14.09 -9.52 22.89
N ASP A 505 15.00 -9.51 23.86
CA ASP A 505 15.85 -8.35 24.15
C ASP A 505 16.90 -8.10 23.05
N SER A 506 17.35 -9.17 22.39
CA SER A 506 18.35 -9.13 21.33
C SER A 506 18.16 -10.26 20.33
N GLY A 507 18.61 -10.03 19.10
CA GLY A 507 18.59 -11.02 18.03
C GLY A 507 18.13 -10.44 16.72
N GLU A 508 18.91 -10.67 15.67
CA GLU A 508 18.57 -10.31 14.29
C GLU A 508 18.91 -11.46 13.35
N ILE A 509 18.11 -11.63 12.29
CA ILE A 509 18.32 -12.62 11.25
C ILE A 509 18.48 -11.91 9.92
N ARG A 510 19.55 -12.21 9.19
CA ARG A 510 19.78 -11.72 7.84
C ARG A 510 19.07 -12.61 6.82
N LEU A 511 18.22 -11.99 6.01
CA LEU A 511 17.49 -12.65 4.92
C LEU A 511 17.86 -12.00 3.58
N GLU A 512 18.11 -12.85 2.60
CA GLU A 512 18.26 -12.45 1.19
C GLU A 512 17.05 -12.96 0.42
N ILE A 513 16.23 -12.05 -0.12
CA ILE A 513 14.94 -12.33 -0.74
C ILE A 513 15.01 -11.93 -2.21
N GLU A 514 14.72 -12.84 -3.13
CA GLU A 514 14.83 -12.63 -4.57
C GLU A 514 13.51 -13.03 -5.26
N ALA A 515 12.98 -12.18 -6.14
CA ALA A 515 11.86 -12.55 -6.99
C ALA A 515 12.37 -13.30 -8.23
N ILE A 516 12.08 -14.59 -8.31
CA ILE A 516 12.42 -15.44 -9.45
C ILE A 516 11.33 -15.27 -10.51
N SER A 517 11.69 -14.66 -11.64
CA SER A 517 10.89 -14.76 -12.85
C SER A 517 10.92 -16.21 -13.35
N ASN A 518 9.76 -16.75 -13.74
CA ASN A 518 9.66 -18.09 -14.35
C ASN A 518 10.45 -18.24 -15.66
N ASP A 519 11.07 -17.17 -16.18
CA ASP A 519 11.94 -17.19 -17.37
C ASP A 519 13.44 -17.42 -17.05
N HIS A 520 13.85 -17.55 -15.77
CA HIS A 520 15.28 -17.39 -15.39
C HIS A 520 16.03 -18.60 -14.82
N ASN A 521 15.64 -19.85 -15.11
CA ASN A 521 16.38 -21.02 -14.59
C ASN A 521 16.95 -22.01 -15.61
N ASP A 522 17.19 -21.59 -16.86
CA ASP A 522 17.87 -22.44 -17.86
C ASP A 522 19.09 -21.80 -18.56
N SER A 523 19.52 -20.59 -18.15
CA SER A 523 20.53 -19.82 -18.89
C SER A 523 21.92 -19.70 -18.23
N LEU A 524 22.16 -20.32 -17.07
CA LEU A 524 23.53 -20.47 -16.54
C LEU A 524 24.22 -21.72 -17.09
N LYS A 525 24.34 -21.81 -18.42
CA LYS A 525 25.29 -22.67 -19.16
C LYS A 525 25.18 -22.45 -20.67
N ARG A 526 25.60 -21.29 -21.17
CA ARG A 526 26.27 -21.22 -22.49
C ARG A 526 26.95 -19.88 -22.71
N SER A 527 28.22 -20.02 -23.01
CA SER A 527 29.24 -19.02 -23.34
C SER A 527 28.87 -18.15 -24.54
N SER A 528 29.24 -16.86 -24.42
CA SER A 528 29.76 -15.99 -25.49
C SER A 528 29.18 -16.15 -26.90
N SER A 529 28.19 -15.33 -27.24
CA SER A 529 28.14 -14.64 -28.54
C SER A 529 27.06 -13.56 -28.48
N LYS A 530 27.43 -12.32 -28.83
CA LYS A 530 26.50 -11.21 -29.07
C LYS A 530 25.64 -11.62 -30.27
N VAL A 531 24.38 -12.00 -30.02
CA VAL A 531 23.37 -12.16 -31.07
C VAL A 531 22.45 -10.95 -30.97
N GLU A 532 22.39 -10.16 -32.02
CA GLU A 532 21.46 -9.03 -32.15
C GLU A 532 20.03 -9.53 -31.89
N ALA A 533 19.34 -8.92 -30.92
CA ALA A 533 18.06 -9.39 -30.43
C ALA A 533 16.94 -9.14 -31.46
N GLY A 534 16.64 -10.15 -32.29
CA GLY A 534 15.44 -10.20 -33.12
C GLY A 534 14.22 -10.73 -32.38
N TRP A 535 13.02 -10.57 -32.96
CA TRP A 535 11.79 -11.25 -32.51
C TRP A 535 11.05 -11.89 -33.67
N ILE A 536 10.33 -12.97 -33.39
CA ILE A 536 9.50 -13.73 -34.33
C ILE A 536 8.06 -13.30 -34.14
N GLU A 537 7.44 -12.86 -35.22
CA GLU A 537 6.00 -12.60 -35.33
C GLU A 537 5.34 -13.78 -36.05
N LEU A 538 4.51 -14.55 -35.36
CA LEU A 538 3.74 -15.65 -35.91
C LEU A 538 2.25 -15.29 -35.90
N VAL A 539 1.64 -15.23 -37.08
CA VAL A 539 0.19 -15.13 -37.27
C VAL A 539 -0.35 -16.50 -37.61
N ILE A 540 -1.27 -17.01 -36.79
CA ILE A 540 -2.04 -18.22 -37.07
C ILE A 540 -3.37 -17.78 -37.67
N ILE A 541 -3.55 -18.05 -38.96
CA ILE A 541 -4.65 -17.53 -39.76
C ILE A 541 -5.83 -18.50 -39.65
N GLU A 542 -5.68 -19.69 -40.21
CA GLU A 542 -6.73 -20.70 -40.30
C GLU A 542 -6.17 -22.13 -40.39
N ALA A 543 -7.05 -23.13 -40.34
CA ALA A 543 -6.73 -24.50 -40.70
C ALA A 543 -7.85 -25.09 -41.56
N ARG A 544 -7.56 -26.15 -42.32
CA ARG A 544 -8.53 -26.88 -43.15
C ARG A 544 -8.32 -28.38 -43.04
N ASP A 545 -9.37 -29.14 -43.37
CA ASP A 545 -9.39 -30.60 -43.41
C ASP A 545 -8.94 -31.27 -42.09
N LEU A 546 -9.21 -30.64 -40.95
CA LEU A 546 -8.83 -31.19 -39.64
C LEU A 546 -9.55 -32.51 -39.36
N VAL A 547 -8.91 -33.39 -38.56
CA VAL A 547 -9.54 -34.64 -38.11
C VAL A 547 -10.69 -34.34 -37.15
N ALA A 548 -11.85 -34.94 -37.41
CA ALA A 548 -12.98 -34.95 -36.48
C ALA A 548 -12.66 -35.76 -35.23
N ALA A 549 -12.63 -35.08 -34.07
CA ALA A 549 -12.38 -35.70 -32.78
C ALA A 549 -13.68 -36.17 -32.10
N ASP A 550 -14.83 -35.60 -32.46
CA ASP A 550 -16.12 -35.94 -31.86
C ASP A 550 -16.93 -36.99 -32.66
N LEU A 551 -17.76 -37.74 -31.94
CA LEU A 551 -18.75 -38.72 -32.47
C LEU A 551 -19.74 -38.13 -33.49
N ARG A 552 -19.84 -36.80 -33.59
CA ARG A 552 -20.72 -36.08 -34.53
C ARG A 552 -20.01 -35.60 -35.80
N GLY A 553 -18.71 -35.88 -35.96
CA GLY A 553 -17.95 -35.53 -37.18
C GLY A 553 -17.39 -34.11 -37.20
N THR A 554 -17.31 -33.42 -36.06
CA THR A 554 -16.69 -32.08 -35.92
C THR A 554 -15.61 -32.07 -34.83
N SER A 555 -14.92 -30.94 -34.66
CA SER A 555 -13.98 -30.69 -33.55
C SER A 555 -14.18 -29.26 -33.01
N ASP A 556 -13.69 -28.99 -31.82
CA ASP A 556 -13.58 -27.66 -31.19
C ASP A 556 -12.09 -27.20 -31.19
N PRO A 557 -11.49 -26.93 -32.37
CA PRO A 557 -10.05 -26.78 -32.50
C PRO A 557 -9.49 -25.49 -31.88
N TYR A 558 -8.35 -25.62 -31.22
CA TYR A 558 -7.45 -24.54 -30.84
C TYR A 558 -5.99 -24.95 -31.06
N VAL A 559 -5.11 -23.96 -31.24
CA VAL A 559 -3.69 -24.20 -31.48
C VAL A 559 -2.89 -23.79 -30.26
N ARG A 560 -2.09 -24.71 -29.74
CA ARG A 560 -1.09 -24.43 -28.69
C ARG A 560 0.27 -24.22 -29.36
N VAL A 561 0.75 -23.00 -29.33
CA VAL A 561 2.06 -22.58 -29.82
C VAL A 561 3.11 -22.87 -28.76
N GLN A 562 4.13 -23.63 -29.11
CA GLN A 562 5.27 -23.94 -28.24
C GLN A 562 6.55 -23.41 -28.88
N TYR A 563 7.25 -22.54 -28.16
CA TYR A 563 8.54 -21.99 -28.57
C TYR A 563 9.52 -22.13 -27.40
N GLY A 564 10.42 -23.10 -27.48
CA GLY A 564 11.19 -23.56 -26.32
C GLY A 564 10.27 -23.95 -25.14
N ASN A 565 10.46 -23.30 -24.00
CA ASN A 565 9.63 -23.50 -22.79
C ASN A 565 8.35 -22.64 -22.77
N LYS A 566 8.19 -21.69 -23.69
CA LYS A 566 7.02 -20.80 -23.75
C LYS A 566 5.86 -21.49 -24.45
N LYS A 567 4.66 -21.44 -23.84
CA LYS A 567 3.42 -22.03 -24.38
C LYS A 567 2.33 -20.95 -24.43
N LYS A 568 1.84 -20.63 -25.62
CA LYS A 568 0.67 -19.76 -25.86
C LYS A 568 -0.43 -20.58 -26.53
N ARG A 569 -1.68 -20.10 -26.52
CA ARG A 569 -2.80 -20.79 -27.20
C ARG A 569 -3.71 -19.81 -27.92
N THR A 570 -4.33 -20.25 -29.02
CA THR A 570 -5.40 -19.52 -29.70
C THR A 570 -6.73 -19.63 -28.95
N LYS A 571 -7.72 -18.86 -29.40
CA LYS A 571 -9.13 -19.04 -29.00
C LYS A 571 -9.63 -20.38 -29.53
N VAL A 572 -10.54 -21.01 -28.80
CA VAL A 572 -11.26 -22.20 -29.26
C VAL A 572 -12.32 -21.78 -30.26
N ILE A 573 -12.35 -22.42 -31.42
CA ILE A 573 -13.46 -22.29 -32.37
C ILE A 573 -14.29 -23.57 -32.26
N TYR A 574 -15.59 -23.43 -32.06
CA TYR A 574 -16.46 -24.58 -31.78
C TYR A 574 -17.01 -25.21 -33.07
N LYS A 575 -17.10 -26.54 -33.09
CA LYS A 575 -17.78 -27.38 -34.09
C LYS A 575 -17.37 -27.12 -35.53
N THR A 576 -16.07 -27.12 -35.81
CA THR A 576 -15.54 -26.92 -37.16
C THR A 576 -14.28 -27.75 -37.41
N LEU A 577 -14.09 -28.15 -38.68
CA LEU A 577 -12.85 -28.74 -39.18
C LEU A 577 -12.03 -27.74 -40.03
N ALA A 578 -12.57 -26.53 -40.23
CA ALA A 578 -11.93 -25.42 -40.92
C ALA A 578 -11.97 -24.14 -40.06
N PRO A 579 -11.25 -24.10 -38.93
CA PRO A 579 -11.27 -22.95 -38.02
C PRO A 579 -10.47 -21.76 -38.58
N ASN A 580 -10.96 -20.56 -38.31
CA ASN A 580 -10.25 -19.31 -38.57
C ASN A 580 -9.98 -18.59 -37.24
N TRP A 581 -8.71 -18.35 -36.91
CA TRP A 581 -8.29 -17.74 -35.64
C TRP A 581 -7.83 -16.30 -35.79
N ASN A 582 -7.05 -15.99 -36.83
CA ASN A 582 -6.39 -14.70 -37.04
C ASN A 582 -5.73 -14.13 -35.77
N GLN A 583 -4.82 -14.90 -35.16
CA GLN A 583 -4.13 -14.51 -33.92
C GLN A 583 -2.63 -14.38 -34.10
N THR A 584 -2.09 -13.25 -33.68
CA THR A 584 -0.66 -12.93 -33.72
C THR A 584 0.01 -13.25 -32.38
N PHE A 585 1.16 -13.91 -32.46
CA PHE A 585 2.02 -14.25 -31.33
C PHE A 585 3.44 -13.78 -31.58
N GLU A 586 4.01 -13.10 -30.59
CA GLU A 586 5.38 -12.64 -30.64
C GLU A 586 6.28 -13.42 -29.66
N PHE A 587 7.49 -13.73 -30.11
CA PHE A 587 8.52 -14.44 -29.35
C PHE A 587 9.88 -13.77 -29.58
N ALA A 588 10.69 -13.58 -28.53
CA ALA A 588 12.09 -13.19 -28.72
C ALA A 588 12.82 -14.30 -29.49
N GLU A 589 13.62 -13.96 -30.50
CA GLU A 589 14.32 -14.94 -31.32
C GLU A 589 15.48 -15.57 -30.52
N THR A 590 15.37 -16.87 -30.24
CA THR A 590 16.32 -17.65 -29.43
C THR A 590 16.91 -18.86 -30.18
N GLY A 591 16.47 -19.10 -31.43
CA GLY A 591 16.89 -20.25 -32.24
C GLY A 591 16.20 -21.57 -31.92
N GLU A 592 15.30 -21.59 -30.93
CA GLU A 592 14.53 -22.77 -30.53
C GLU A 592 13.45 -23.17 -31.57
N PRO A 593 13.05 -24.45 -31.67
CA PRO A 593 12.02 -24.86 -32.61
C PRO A 593 10.64 -24.30 -32.24
N LEU A 594 9.90 -23.81 -33.23
CA LEU A 594 8.53 -23.32 -33.09
C LEU A 594 7.55 -24.42 -33.50
N ILE A 595 6.84 -25.00 -32.53
CA ILE A 595 5.95 -26.15 -32.74
C ILE A 595 4.51 -25.75 -32.44
N LEU A 596 3.60 -26.03 -33.38
CA LEU A 596 2.16 -25.84 -33.23
C LEU A 596 1.49 -27.16 -32.92
N HIS A 597 0.69 -27.22 -31.86
CA HIS A 597 -0.13 -28.38 -31.51
C HIS A 597 -1.60 -28.02 -31.69
N VAL A 598 -2.26 -28.61 -32.68
CA VAL A 598 -3.70 -28.44 -32.89
C VAL A 598 -4.43 -29.45 -32.01
N LYS A 599 -5.36 -28.96 -31.19
CA LYS A 599 -6.04 -29.74 -30.15
C LYS A 599 -7.53 -29.47 -30.14
N ASP A 600 -8.26 -30.48 -29.69
CA ASP A 600 -9.70 -30.44 -29.51
C ASP A 600 -10.05 -30.02 -28.07
N HIS A 601 -10.86 -28.97 -27.91
CA HIS A 601 -11.29 -28.52 -26.58
C HIS A 601 -12.55 -29.26 -26.12
N ASN A 602 -12.38 -30.19 -25.18
CA ASN A 602 -13.47 -30.98 -24.62
C ASN A 602 -13.73 -30.63 -23.15
N ALA A 603 -15.00 -30.42 -22.77
CA ALA A 603 -15.38 -29.90 -21.44
C ALA A 603 -15.35 -30.94 -20.31
N VAL A 604 -15.28 -32.24 -20.64
CA VAL A 604 -15.48 -33.34 -19.67
C VAL A 604 -14.41 -34.46 -19.78
N LEU A 605 -13.60 -34.50 -20.85
CA LEU A 605 -12.57 -35.52 -21.09
C LEU A 605 -11.21 -34.89 -21.45
N PRO A 606 -10.07 -35.62 -21.30
CA PRO A 606 -8.76 -35.14 -21.71
C PRO A 606 -8.75 -34.75 -23.20
N THR A 607 -8.29 -33.53 -23.52
CA THR A 607 -8.28 -32.97 -24.88
C THR A 607 -7.62 -33.92 -25.89
N ALA A 608 -8.35 -34.32 -26.93
CA ALA A 608 -7.79 -35.12 -28.03
C ALA A 608 -6.82 -34.28 -28.88
N SER A 609 -5.72 -34.89 -29.32
CA SER A 609 -4.75 -34.23 -30.19
C SER A 609 -5.19 -34.34 -31.65
N ILE A 610 -5.37 -33.21 -32.33
CA ILE A 610 -5.79 -33.13 -33.75
C ILE A 610 -4.56 -33.08 -34.69
N GLY A 611 -3.35 -32.92 -34.16
CA GLY A 611 -2.09 -33.01 -34.89
C GLY A 611 -1.07 -31.98 -34.41
N ASN A 612 0.16 -32.04 -34.93
CA ASN A 612 1.16 -31.02 -34.66
C ASN A 612 1.99 -30.70 -35.91
N CYS A 613 2.67 -29.55 -35.94
CA CYS A 613 3.62 -29.23 -36.98
C CYS A 613 4.73 -28.32 -36.45
N THR A 614 5.88 -28.32 -37.12
CA THR A 614 6.99 -27.43 -36.81
C THR A 614 7.04 -26.32 -37.86
N VAL A 615 7.08 -25.07 -37.42
CA VAL A 615 7.19 -23.89 -38.28
C VAL A 615 8.66 -23.52 -38.43
N GLU A 616 9.19 -23.67 -39.64
CA GLU A 616 10.57 -23.32 -39.95
C GLU A 616 10.68 -21.82 -40.20
N TYR A 617 11.39 -21.12 -39.31
CA TYR A 617 11.62 -19.68 -39.39
C TYR A 617 13.10 -19.30 -39.50
N SER A 618 14.01 -20.22 -39.15
CA SER A 618 15.45 -19.97 -39.08
C SER A 618 16.08 -19.63 -40.44
N MET A 619 15.45 -20.06 -41.54
CA MET A 619 15.89 -19.79 -42.91
C MET A 619 15.28 -18.50 -43.50
N LEU A 620 14.48 -17.75 -42.74
CA LEU A 620 13.83 -16.53 -43.22
C LEU A 620 14.73 -15.31 -43.07
N SER A 621 14.82 -14.52 -44.13
CA SER A 621 15.47 -13.21 -44.11
C SER A 621 14.74 -12.26 -43.14
N PRO A 622 15.47 -11.45 -42.33
CA PRO A 622 14.86 -10.45 -41.47
C PRO A 622 13.91 -9.50 -42.23
N ASN A 623 12.79 -9.16 -41.59
CA ASN A 623 11.67 -8.33 -42.04
C ASN A 623 10.92 -8.84 -43.28
N GLN A 624 11.13 -10.09 -43.70
CA GLN A 624 10.37 -10.71 -44.78
C GLN A 624 9.37 -11.75 -44.22
N PRO A 625 8.05 -11.53 -44.31
CA PRO A 625 7.07 -12.52 -43.88
C PRO A 625 6.98 -13.68 -44.88
N ALA A 626 6.98 -14.90 -44.38
CA ALA A 626 6.62 -16.10 -45.13
C ALA A 626 5.19 -16.51 -44.80
N ASP A 627 4.39 -16.74 -45.82
CA ASP A 627 2.99 -17.15 -45.74
C ASP A 627 2.87 -18.57 -46.29
N LYS A 628 2.48 -19.54 -45.45
CA LYS A 628 2.55 -20.97 -45.78
C LYS A 628 1.41 -21.78 -45.16
N TRP A 629 0.91 -22.75 -45.93
CA TRP A 629 0.14 -23.89 -45.42
C TRP A 629 1.10 -25.01 -45.01
N ILE A 630 0.95 -25.51 -43.80
CA ILE A 630 1.80 -26.56 -43.22
C ILE A 630 0.93 -27.78 -42.88
N PRO A 631 1.22 -28.96 -43.44
CA PRO A 631 0.47 -30.18 -43.11
C PRO A 631 0.75 -30.64 -41.67
N LEU A 632 -0.30 -31.10 -40.98
CA LEU A 632 -0.21 -31.64 -39.63
C LEU A 632 0.37 -33.05 -39.65
N GLN A 633 1.30 -33.32 -38.73
CA GLN A 633 1.98 -34.60 -38.56
C GLN A 633 1.22 -35.51 -37.62
N GLY A 634 1.33 -36.83 -37.86
CA GLY A 634 0.71 -37.87 -37.03
C GLY A 634 -0.79 -38.04 -37.24
N VAL A 635 -1.37 -37.43 -38.28
CA VAL A 635 -2.80 -37.48 -38.59
C VAL A 635 -3.08 -37.75 -40.07
N ARG A 636 -4.29 -38.24 -40.38
CA ARG A 636 -4.70 -38.66 -41.73
C ARG A 636 -5.04 -37.50 -42.66
N SER A 637 -5.37 -36.34 -42.11
CA SER A 637 -5.73 -35.12 -42.85
C SER A 637 -5.60 -33.90 -41.93
N GLY A 638 -5.37 -32.72 -42.50
CA GLY A 638 -5.30 -31.45 -41.78
C GLY A 638 -4.09 -30.60 -42.16
N GLU A 639 -4.33 -29.33 -42.50
CA GLU A 639 -3.30 -28.33 -42.77
C GLU A 639 -3.58 -27.06 -41.97
N ILE A 640 -2.52 -26.36 -41.54
CA ILE A 640 -2.61 -25.09 -40.84
C ILE A 640 -1.92 -23.98 -41.63
N HIS A 641 -2.61 -22.84 -41.78
CA HIS A 641 -2.16 -21.65 -42.47
C HIS A 641 -1.52 -20.68 -41.49
N VAL A 642 -0.25 -20.37 -41.71
CA VAL A 642 0.51 -19.46 -40.86
C VAL A 642 1.28 -18.45 -41.68
N LYS A 643 1.41 -17.24 -41.14
CA LYS A 643 2.32 -16.22 -41.63
C LYS A 643 3.37 -15.95 -40.56
N ILE A 644 4.63 -16.06 -40.89
CA ILE A 644 5.75 -15.91 -39.95
C ILE A 644 6.78 -14.93 -40.47
N ALA A 645 7.21 -13.99 -39.64
CA ALA A 645 8.25 -13.02 -39.96
C ALA A 645 9.30 -12.97 -38.83
N ARG A 646 10.57 -12.95 -39.22
CA ARG A 646 11.68 -12.62 -38.31
C ARG A 646 11.88 -11.12 -38.36
N ARG A 647 11.71 -10.37 -37.28
CA ARG A 647 11.92 -8.93 -37.21
C ARG A 647 13.19 -8.62 -36.43
N VAL A 648 13.96 -7.65 -36.91
CA VAL A 648 15.16 -7.13 -36.22
C VAL A 648 14.98 -5.62 -36.12
N ALA A 649 15.36 -5.03 -34.99
CA ALA A 649 15.36 -3.58 -34.83
C ALA A 649 16.30 -2.99 -35.89
N ALA A 650 15.74 -2.36 -36.92
CA ALA A 650 16.54 -1.67 -37.91
C ALA A 650 17.14 -0.42 -37.29
N ASP A 651 18.47 -0.30 -37.34
CA ASP A 651 19.16 0.97 -37.17
C ASP A 651 18.52 2.02 -38.09
N SER A 652 18.41 3.22 -37.55
CA SER A 652 17.72 4.38 -38.10
C SER A 652 18.11 4.70 -39.55
N ALA A 653 17.35 4.21 -40.53
CA ALA A 653 17.40 4.71 -41.91
C ALA A 653 16.15 4.32 -42.71
N LYS A 654 15.00 4.89 -42.33
CA LYS A 654 13.89 5.33 -43.21
C LYS A 654 12.71 5.74 -42.33
N LYS A 655 12.85 6.90 -41.66
CA LYS A 655 11.73 7.67 -41.13
C LYS A 655 11.71 9.01 -41.86
N THR A 656 11.41 8.95 -43.15
CA THR A 656 11.16 10.13 -43.98
C THR A 656 9.97 9.87 -44.89
N SER A 657 8.81 9.64 -44.30
CA SER A 657 7.51 10.11 -44.82
C SER A 657 6.45 9.81 -43.78
N LEU A 658 5.55 10.77 -43.58
CA LEU A 658 4.47 10.81 -42.57
C LEU A 658 4.95 11.22 -41.17
N LEU A 659 5.68 12.34 -41.13
CA LEU A 659 5.51 13.31 -40.05
C LEU A 659 4.23 14.09 -40.33
N THR A 660 3.17 13.74 -39.63
CA THR A 660 2.17 14.69 -39.18
C THR A 660 1.78 14.23 -37.77
N ASP A 661 1.67 15.17 -36.85
CA ASP A 661 1.35 15.00 -35.43
C ASP A 661 2.50 14.62 -34.47
N ALA A 662 3.61 15.37 -34.56
CA ALA A 662 4.52 15.61 -33.43
C ALA A 662 4.27 16.99 -32.75
N SER A 663 3.14 17.65 -33.04
CA SER A 663 2.81 18.98 -32.52
C SER A 663 2.04 18.96 -31.20
N ALA A 664 1.35 17.86 -30.86
CA ALA A 664 0.54 17.78 -29.64
C ALA A 664 1.40 17.66 -28.37
N LEU A 665 2.41 16.77 -28.36
CA LEU A 665 3.23 16.54 -27.16
C LEU A 665 4.08 17.76 -26.75
N GLY A 666 4.41 18.65 -27.71
CA GLY A 666 5.14 19.88 -27.46
C GLY A 666 4.28 21.02 -26.88
N LYS A 667 2.99 21.07 -27.20
CA LYS A 667 2.09 22.14 -26.72
C LYS A 667 1.79 22.01 -25.22
N GLY A 668 1.47 20.81 -24.73
CA GLY A 668 1.21 20.60 -23.29
C GLY A 668 2.44 20.91 -22.41
N HIS A 669 3.64 20.50 -22.85
CA HIS A 669 4.88 20.83 -22.14
C HIS A 669 5.16 22.34 -22.16
N LYS A 670 4.87 23.03 -23.27
CA LYS A 670 5.05 24.48 -23.40
C LYS A 670 4.10 25.27 -22.50
N ILE A 671 2.82 24.90 -22.46
CA ILE A 671 1.80 25.53 -21.59
C ILE A 671 2.18 25.32 -20.12
N SER A 672 2.61 24.11 -19.74
CA SER A 672 3.06 23.81 -18.37
C SER A 672 4.34 24.58 -17.96
N ALA A 673 5.23 24.87 -18.91
CA ALA A 673 6.41 25.69 -18.67
C ALA A 673 6.02 27.16 -18.49
N GLN A 674 5.16 27.70 -19.38
CA GLN A 674 4.65 29.07 -19.29
C GLN A 674 3.88 29.30 -17.98
N MET A 675 3.03 28.36 -17.55
CA MET A 675 2.29 28.47 -16.30
C MET A 675 3.22 28.56 -15.08
N ARG A 676 4.29 27.75 -15.04
CA ARG A 676 5.29 27.79 -13.95
C ARG A 676 6.06 29.11 -13.92
N ASP A 677 6.40 29.65 -15.07
CA ASP A 677 7.14 30.91 -15.15
C ASP A 677 6.25 32.10 -14.77
N SER A 678 4.98 32.11 -15.18
CA SER A 678 4.00 33.13 -14.78
C SER A 678 3.67 33.10 -13.28
N LEU A 679 3.54 31.90 -12.67
CA LEU A 679 3.31 31.75 -11.23
C LEU A 679 4.52 32.19 -10.40
N LYS A 680 5.75 31.92 -10.86
CA LYS A 680 6.98 32.43 -10.21
C LYS A 680 7.08 33.95 -10.26
N LYS A 681 6.64 34.55 -11.37
CA LYS A 681 6.59 36.02 -11.52
C LYS A 681 5.56 36.63 -10.55
N CYS A 682 4.40 35.99 -10.36
CA CYS A 682 3.41 36.41 -9.36
C CYS A 682 3.94 36.29 -7.93
N SER A 683 4.57 35.15 -7.57
CA SER A 683 5.10 34.96 -6.21
C SER A 683 6.20 35.96 -5.88
N GLY A 684 7.09 36.26 -6.83
CA GLY A 684 8.14 37.26 -6.63
C GLY A 684 7.60 38.69 -6.42
N LEU A 685 6.49 39.05 -7.07
CA LEU A 685 5.87 40.38 -6.91
C LEU A 685 5.12 40.53 -5.57
N VAL A 686 4.63 39.43 -5.00
CA VAL A 686 3.99 39.42 -3.67
C VAL A 686 5.04 39.58 -2.55
N ASP A 687 6.20 38.95 -2.71
CA ASP A 687 7.27 39.00 -1.70
C ASP A 687 7.98 40.37 -1.64
N ASP A 688 8.09 41.08 -2.77
CA ASP A 688 8.72 42.41 -2.85
C ASP A 688 7.80 43.58 -2.47
N GLY A 689 6.59 43.32 -1.96
CA GLY A 689 5.62 44.36 -1.58
C GLY A 689 5.15 45.20 -2.79
N GLY A 690 5.01 44.56 -3.95
CA GLY A 690 4.89 45.19 -5.25
C GLY A 690 3.56 45.90 -5.56
N ASP A 691 3.67 46.83 -6.52
CA ASP A 691 2.60 47.66 -7.10
C ASP A 691 1.37 46.85 -7.55
N ALA A 692 0.18 47.25 -7.11
CA ALA A 692 -1.08 46.53 -7.33
C ALA A 692 -1.41 46.39 -8.82
N GLU A 693 -1.00 47.34 -9.66
CA GLU A 693 -1.19 47.26 -11.12
C GLU A 693 -0.31 46.17 -11.75
N ALA A 694 0.92 45.98 -11.25
CA ALA A 694 1.84 44.96 -11.76
C ALA A 694 1.38 43.53 -11.39
N LEU A 695 0.81 43.36 -10.18
CA LEU A 695 0.18 42.11 -9.75
C LEU A 695 -1.09 41.80 -10.58
N SER A 696 -1.92 42.80 -10.86
CA SER A 696 -3.10 42.64 -11.72
C SER A 696 -2.73 42.21 -13.14
N LEU A 697 -1.66 42.78 -13.71
CA LEU A 697 -1.13 42.38 -15.02
C LEU A 697 -0.59 40.95 -15.01
N ALA A 698 0.14 40.56 -13.96
CA ALA A 698 0.68 39.20 -13.83
C ALA A 698 -0.42 38.15 -13.63
N LEU A 699 -1.49 38.47 -12.89
CA LEU A 699 -2.67 37.62 -12.74
C LEU A 699 -3.42 37.45 -14.07
N THR A 700 -3.55 38.53 -14.86
CA THR A 700 -4.16 38.47 -16.20
C THR A 700 -3.34 37.57 -17.14
N GLU A 701 -2.00 37.58 -17.03
CA GLU A 701 -1.13 36.65 -17.78
C GLU A 701 -1.36 35.19 -17.34
N VAL A 702 -1.53 34.91 -16.05
CA VAL A 702 -1.83 33.55 -15.54
C VAL A 702 -3.20 33.06 -16.03
N GLU A 703 -4.22 33.91 -15.95
CA GLU A 703 -5.57 33.61 -16.47
C GLU A 703 -5.54 33.29 -17.97
N SER A 704 -4.77 34.04 -18.76
CA SER A 704 -4.63 33.77 -20.20
C SER A 704 -3.98 32.41 -20.52
N VAL A 705 -3.01 31.97 -19.71
CA VAL A 705 -2.35 30.66 -19.87
C VAL A 705 -3.28 29.53 -19.41
N GLN A 706 -4.13 29.79 -18.41
CA GLN A 706 -5.18 28.86 -17.97
C GLN A 706 -6.23 28.64 -19.08
N ASP A 707 -6.69 29.71 -19.74
CA ASP A 707 -7.63 29.63 -20.85
C ASP A 707 -7.05 28.84 -22.04
N GLU A 708 -5.76 29.03 -22.36
CA GLU A 708 -5.06 28.23 -23.37
C GLU A 708 -4.97 26.74 -22.99
N GLN A 709 -4.78 26.44 -21.70
CA GLN A 709 -4.76 25.08 -21.19
C GLN A 709 -6.13 24.39 -21.35
N ASP A 710 -7.21 25.09 -20.99
CA ASP A 710 -8.58 24.57 -21.08
C ASP A 710 -9.01 24.35 -22.52
N LEU A 711 -8.68 25.27 -23.44
CA LEU A 711 -8.89 25.10 -24.87
C LEU A 711 -8.13 23.88 -25.42
N TYR A 712 -6.90 23.66 -24.95
CA TYR A 712 -6.08 22.53 -25.36
C TYR A 712 -6.64 21.19 -24.83
N ILE A 713 -7.13 21.15 -23.59
CA ILE A 713 -7.80 19.98 -23.02
C ILE A 713 -9.07 19.65 -23.80
N GLN A 714 -9.92 20.65 -24.08
CA GLN A 714 -11.12 20.44 -24.90
C GLN A 714 -10.80 19.94 -26.30
N GLN A 715 -9.67 20.37 -26.89
CA GLN A 715 -9.22 19.86 -28.18
C GLN A 715 -8.87 18.36 -28.09
N LEU A 716 -8.11 17.96 -27.08
CA LEU A 716 -7.75 16.55 -26.87
C LEU A 716 -8.98 15.66 -26.64
N GLU A 717 -9.99 16.18 -25.93
CA GLU A 717 -11.25 15.47 -25.71
C GLU A 717 -12.05 15.29 -27.01
N ARG A 718 -12.10 16.32 -27.89
CA ARG A 718 -12.70 16.19 -29.22
C ARG A 718 -11.96 15.19 -30.10
N GLU A 719 -10.63 15.21 -30.09
CA GLU A 719 -9.81 14.25 -30.85
C GLU A 719 -10.02 12.81 -30.37
N LYS A 720 -10.10 12.62 -29.05
CA LYS A 720 -10.44 11.32 -28.43
C LYS A 720 -11.83 10.85 -28.85
N ALA A 721 -12.83 11.73 -28.82
CA ALA A 721 -14.19 11.39 -29.24
C ALA A 721 -14.25 11.00 -30.72
N LEU A 722 -13.53 11.74 -31.58
CA LEU A 722 -13.43 11.43 -33.01
C LEU A 722 -12.76 10.06 -33.26
N MET A 723 -11.70 9.73 -32.50
CA MET A 723 -11.07 8.41 -32.59
C MET A 723 -12.02 7.29 -32.18
N LEU A 724 -12.79 7.48 -31.10
CA LEU A 724 -13.79 6.51 -30.65
C LEU A 724 -14.91 6.33 -31.68
N GLN A 725 -15.36 7.41 -32.31
CA GLN A 725 -16.33 7.36 -33.39
C GLN A 725 -15.77 6.62 -34.61
N LYS A 726 -14.51 6.88 -34.99
CA LYS A 726 -13.87 6.20 -36.12
C LYS A 726 -13.67 4.70 -35.86
N ILE A 727 -13.40 4.32 -34.62
CA ILE A 727 -13.35 2.91 -34.18
C ILE A 727 -14.73 2.27 -34.30
N HIS A 728 -15.79 2.97 -33.91
CA HIS A 728 -17.16 2.50 -34.05
C HIS A 728 -17.58 2.36 -35.53
N ASP A 729 -17.25 3.34 -36.37
CA ASP A 729 -17.58 3.32 -37.79
C ASP A 729 -16.84 2.19 -38.52
N LEU A 730 -15.55 1.98 -38.23
CA LEU A 730 -14.78 0.82 -38.70
C LEU A 730 -15.41 -0.50 -38.24
N GLY A 731 -15.87 -0.57 -36.98
CA GLY A 731 -16.59 -1.72 -36.46
C GLY A 731 -17.89 -1.99 -37.23
N SER A 732 -18.63 -0.93 -37.58
CA SER A 732 -19.89 -1.04 -38.32
C SER A 732 -19.69 -1.41 -39.80
N GLU A 733 -18.60 -0.95 -40.42
CA GLU A 733 -18.24 -1.26 -41.80
C GLU A 733 -17.74 -2.70 -41.97
N ILE A 734 -17.03 -3.23 -40.95
CA ILE A 734 -16.68 -4.65 -40.85
C ILE A 734 -17.94 -5.53 -40.74
N VAL A 735 -18.96 -5.08 -40.00
CA VAL A 735 -20.24 -5.79 -39.91
C VAL A 735 -21.01 -5.73 -41.23
N ARG A 736 -21.03 -4.58 -41.91
CA ARG A 736 -21.75 -4.39 -43.19
C ARG A 736 -21.14 -5.16 -44.36
N THR A 737 -19.81 -5.27 -44.42
CA THR A 737 -19.10 -6.04 -45.45
C THR A 737 -19.20 -7.55 -45.26
N SER A 738 -19.57 -8.02 -44.06
CA SER A 738 -19.86 -9.43 -43.77
C SER A 738 -21.25 -9.91 -44.22
N SER A 739 -22.14 -8.99 -44.62
CA SER A 739 -23.49 -9.29 -45.12
C SER A 739 -23.64 -8.94 -46.61
N GLY A 740 -23.09 -9.78 -47.49
CA GLY A 740 -23.38 -9.79 -48.94
C GLY A 740 -24.49 -10.80 -49.31
N PRO A 741 -25.20 -10.62 -50.45
CA PRO A 741 -26.57 -11.11 -50.63
C PRO A 741 -26.67 -12.63 -50.89
N ALA A 742 -27.74 -13.21 -50.37
CA ALA A 742 -28.15 -14.59 -50.59
C ALA A 742 -28.34 -14.87 -52.10
N ARG A 743 -27.57 -15.82 -52.63
CA ARG A 743 -27.84 -16.41 -53.95
C ARG A 743 -29.03 -17.35 -53.84
N THR A 744 -30.14 -16.93 -54.44
CA THR A 744 -31.33 -17.72 -54.72
C THR A 744 -31.04 -18.87 -55.70
N SER A 745 -31.76 -19.97 -55.48
CA SER A 745 -31.85 -21.21 -56.24
C SER A 745 -31.96 -21.07 -57.76
N CYS A 746 -31.20 -21.90 -58.47
CA CYS A 746 -31.66 -22.84 -59.50
C CYS A 746 -30.60 -23.93 -59.68
#